data_AF-A0A0Q4KU20-F1
#
_entry.id   AF-A0A0Q4KU20-F1
#
_cell.length_a   1.000
_cell.length_b   1.000
_cell.length_c   1.000
_cell.angle_alpha   90.00
_cell.angle_beta   90.00
_cell.angle_gamma   90.00
#
_symmetry.space_group_name_H-M   'P 1'
#
loop_
_entity.id
_entity.type
_entity.pdbx_description
1 polymer ?
#
loop_
_entity_poly.entity_id
_entity_poly.type
_entity_poly.pdbx_seq_one_letter_code
_entity_poly.pdbx_strand_id
1 'polypeptide(L)'
;MEDLLAAAAPSEDRLASLCERLFNDKRDVELAALGQVAWPTLQANGRALVFLGRSLLRAGRAEQALAALERLQQIMPGRYEVDYYLGIALLRLQRAADAYSLFSALAEARPQEHRYRLEAGRAAQLVAFGGYGAMPPDRDVLPEALEHLQAANALAPKDFRAPRELAGLLMHLGDTSGALEAAEAAAARAPGSAAAQLTLAGTALRIGRLELAAQAADRAVAAAPENDTAKFTVRFLSHLGQSKHGHAGVAHLADAAEMDVADISRCLQQVDADWMRFGSMQPNSASDLAEKRGFEWAGGIVTSAGAVHHEWLWRRVFLLELIDAGLTPSDGGLRALLALAHKHGAIVEPEDGPGQRDGVGGRVLLISQFGARKFGGAEHFLEQMARLYRDLGYEPLIVGTREELEGETGDVNGIPYVYVGSGPESLLRLAVREEATITHVVSGLGYEVLTGLRFLRGRLIFGVHFWREIFYHPTPSPGYYPDVGIGAEPRPEFNSILRRFDTTYVNSKFTRDTLESSFDLRAPVIYSLPDDEPITEIDPASRDEVLLVNARSDKGFDLLLRVAERLPGRNFVTIATQTERRFAEEAITAMGLDNITVLERTSDMAALYKRARVVMVPSYHFVETFSRVVIEAQRHGTPVIGSDRGNVPLLLAESGTVLQEDPALWAAQIERLFTDEPYWQDQSVAAYENSARYAFAQQRERLSQIVLPIQQPILVGVGSGLGNIIHTTPMLRNLAKRWGRPVDVVVAGDHGDLLFVVSLSGIVNQAFLIGDNVLERRYDTVFLTHSFGAMTPRFSARRTLCSRDWDVFHPNHALHEAEFNLAAADALLGVPYDIDDVRAPYCGDLRWTVPKDRLVGFHAGSKDGVWATKRWPWFAELARQLTSRGIPVASFGTPDEAIPGTIDMTGGNIEQMATRMLNCSQFVANDSGVMNIANSLNIPLIALFGPTNARTRGPLGEASAALVIDKPCAPCELHTSLRTERFLAGQCRCMSEMSVETVLHALLNQSAG
;
A
#
# COMPACT_ATOMS: atom_id res chain seq x y z
N MET A 1 17.25 12.75 -43.14
CA MET A 1 17.99 11.92 -42.15
C MET A 1 18.65 10.77 -42.87
N GLU A 2 17.87 9.97 -43.61
CA GLU A 2 18.34 8.84 -44.42
C GLU A 2 19.44 9.22 -45.42
N ASP A 3 19.27 10.31 -46.19
CA ASP A 3 20.31 10.79 -47.13
C ASP A 3 21.64 11.23 -46.46
N LEU A 4 21.58 11.61 -45.17
CA LEU A 4 22.71 12.13 -44.41
C LEU A 4 23.48 10.99 -43.70
N LEU A 5 22.76 9.93 -43.32
CA LEU A 5 23.31 8.66 -42.80
C LEU A 5 23.84 7.76 -43.93
N ALA A 6 23.33 7.92 -45.16
CA ALA A 6 23.82 7.23 -46.35
C ALA A 6 25.12 7.84 -46.93
N ALA A 7 25.51 9.05 -46.51
CA ALA A 7 26.76 9.67 -46.91
C ALA A 7 27.93 9.13 -46.07
N ALA A 8 29.08 8.85 -46.70
CA ALA A 8 30.30 8.42 -46.00
C ALA A 8 30.66 9.40 -44.87
N ALA A 9 30.63 8.90 -43.63
CA ALA A 9 30.99 9.57 -42.36
C ALA A 9 30.83 11.10 -42.39
N PRO A 10 29.62 11.65 -42.13
CA PRO A 10 29.42 13.10 -42.12
C PRO A 10 30.39 13.74 -41.13
N SER A 11 31.11 14.77 -41.59
CA SER A 11 32.11 15.45 -40.76
C SER A 11 31.48 16.03 -39.49
N GLU A 12 32.29 16.11 -38.43
CA GLU A 12 31.89 16.62 -37.12
C GLU A 12 31.18 17.98 -37.21
N ASP A 13 31.70 18.90 -38.04
CA ASP A 13 31.12 20.23 -38.29
C ASP A 13 29.76 20.20 -38.99
N ARG A 14 29.52 19.23 -39.89
CA ARG A 14 28.22 19.08 -40.56
C ARG A 14 27.17 18.59 -39.58
N LEU A 15 27.53 17.66 -38.70
CA LEU A 15 26.66 17.16 -37.65
C LEU A 15 26.38 18.24 -36.61
N ALA A 16 27.39 19.00 -36.16
CA ALA A 16 27.20 20.13 -35.24
C ALA A 16 26.26 21.19 -35.83
N SER A 17 26.42 21.52 -37.12
CA SER A 17 25.52 22.45 -37.83
C SER A 17 24.10 21.90 -37.98
N LEU A 18 23.94 20.59 -38.13
CA LEU A 18 22.63 19.94 -38.16
C LEU A 18 21.97 19.95 -36.79
N CYS A 19 22.71 19.65 -35.72
CA CYS A 19 22.23 19.76 -34.34
C CYS A 19 21.74 21.18 -34.04
N GLU A 20 22.51 22.19 -34.43
CA GLU A 20 22.12 23.58 -34.28
C GLU A 20 20.84 23.92 -35.05
N ARG A 21 20.72 23.49 -36.32
CA ARG A 21 19.50 23.70 -37.10
C ARG A 21 18.29 23.03 -36.47
N LEU A 22 18.39 21.75 -36.11
CA LEU A 22 17.29 21.01 -35.48
C LEU A 22 16.88 21.64 -34.14
N PHE A 23 17.84 22.11 -33.35
CA PHE A 23 17.58 22.82 -32.10
C PHE A 23 16.84 24.15 -32.34
N ASN A 24 17.29 24.93 -33.32
CA ASN A 24 16.68 26.22 -33.68
C ASN A 24 15.28 26.04 -34.27
N ASP A 25 15.07 24.96 -35.02
CA ASP A 25 13.77 24.57 -35.59
C ASP A 25 12.83 23.89 -34.56
N LYS A 26 13.27 23.77 -33.30
CA LYS A 26 12.54 23.09 -32.20
C LYS A 26 12.16 21.63 -32.50
N ARG A 27 12.98 20.93 -33.30
CA ARG A 27 12.81 19.51 -33.62
C ARG A 27 13.53 18.64 -32.60
N ASP A 28 13.18 18.83 -31.32
CA ASP A 28 13.90 18.24 -30.18
C ASP A 28 13.92 16.71 -30.20
N VAL A 29 12.82 16.07 -30.63
CA VAL A 29 12.71 14.60 -30.76
C VAL A 29 13.67 14.05 -31.82
N GLU A 30 13.79 14.75 -32.94
CA GLU A 30 14.67 14.34 -34.03
C GLU A 30 16.14 14.58 -33.73
N LEU A 31 16.44 15.67 -33.02
CA LEU A 31 17.78 15.92 -32.50
C LEU A 31 18.18 14.88 -31.46
N ALA A 32 17.26 14.46 -30.58
CA ALA A 32 17.49 13.36 -29.66
C ALA A 32 17.81 12.05 -30.41
N ALA A 33 17.02 11.74 -31.46
CA ALA A 33 17.27 10.57 -32.31
C ALA A 33 18.62 10.64 -33.05
N LEU A 34 18.99 11.82 -33.57
CA LEU A 34 20.30 12.06 -34.18
C LEU A 34 21.43 11.86 -33.15
N GLY A 35 21.24 12.36 -31.93
CA GLY A 35 22.16 12.18 -30.82
C GLY A 35 22.43 10.71 -30.51
N GLN A 36 21.40 9.87 -30.59
CA GLN A 36 21.50 8.43 -30.36
C GLN A 36 22.29 7.71 -31.47
N VAL A 37 22.04 8.05 -32.74
CA VAL A 37 22.67 7.37 -33.88
C VAL A 37 24.09 7.86 -34.14
N ALA A 38 24.35 9.15 -33.94
CA ALA A 38 25.64 9.78 -34.23
C ALA A 38 26.47 10.09 -32.98
N TRP A 39 26.11 9.51 -31.82
CA TRP A 39 26.79 9.75 -30.55
C TRP A 39 28.33 9.62 -30.63
N PRO A 40 28.91 8.57 -31.26
CA PRO A 40 30.36 8.41 -31.28
C PRO A 40 31.11 9.58 -31.90
N THR A 41 30.51 10.25 -32.88
CA THR A 41 31.06 11.42 -33.56
C THR A 41 30.70 12.71 -32.81
N LEU A 42 29.47 12.82 -32.29
CA LEU A 42 28.98 14.01 -31.60
C LEU A 42 29.65 14.23 -30.24
N GLN A 43 30.04 13.16 -29.54
CA GLN A 43 30.63 13.24 -28.19
C GLN A 43 32.03 13.88 -28.13
N ALA A 44 32.66 14.10 -29.28
CA ALA A 44 33.90 14.85 -29.42
C ALA A 44 33.64 16.36 -29.64
N ASN A 45 32.42 16.75 -30.05
CA ASN A 45 32.09 18.10 -30.45
C ASN A 45 31.31 18.87 -29.38
N GLY A 46 31.98 19.84 -28.73
CA GLY A 46 31.33 20.66 -27.71
C GLY A 46 30.13 21.47 -28.21
N ARG A 47 30.16 21.97 -29.45
CA ARG A 47 29.04 22.74 -30.03
C ARG A 47 27.81 21.86 -30.23
N ALA A 48 28.00 20.62 -30.71
CA ALA A 48 26.89 19.70 -30.92
C ALA A 48 26.30 19.20 -29.59
N LEU A 49 27.15 18.90 -28.61
CA LEU A 49 26.71 18.46 -27.27
C LEU A 49 25.89 19.52 -26.52
N VAL A 50 26.20 20.81 -26.67
CA VAL A 50 25.39 21.90 -26.10
C VAL A 50 23.95 21.85 -26.61
N PHE A 51 23.77 21.74 -27.94
CA PHE A 51 22.43 21.68 -28.54
C PHE A 51 21.72 20.38 -28.19
N LEU A 52 22.44 19.26 -28.24
CA LEU A 52 21.90 17.94 -27.93
C LEU A 52 21.41 17.85 -26.48
N GLY A 53 22.24 18.20 -25.49
CA GLY A 53 21.87 18.15 -24.08
C GLY A 53 20.63 19.01 -23.76
N ARG A 54 20.55 20.20 -24.34
CA ARG A 54 19.39 21.10 -24.17
C ARG A 54 18.12 20.56 -24.84
N SER A 55 18.22 19.96 -26.03
CA SER A 55 17.07 19.32 -26.69
C SER A 55 16.63 18.04 -25.99
N LEU A 56 17.55 17.25 -25.45
CA LEU A 56 17.23 16.07 -24.65
C LEU A 56 16.44 16.45 -23.38
N LEU A 57 16.82 17.54 -22.71
CA LEU A 57 16.01 18.13 -21.64
C LEU A 57 14.63 18.54 -22.16
N ARG A 58 14.51 19.26 -23.28
CA ARG A 58 13.18 19.65 -23.82
C ARG A 58 12.31 18.45 -24.19
N ALA A 59 12.90 17.37 -24.68
CA ALA A 59 12.23 16.12 -25.04
C ALA A 59 11.95 15.20 -23.84
N GLY A 60 12.25 15.61 -22.61
CA GLY A 60 11.99 14.82 -21.39
C GLY A 60 12.98 13.68 -21.14
N ARG A 61 14.10 13.60 -21.88
CA ARG A 61 15.11 12.53 -21.78
C ARG A 61 16.24 12.93 -20.83
N ALA A 62 15.94 12.98 -19.54
CA ALA A 62 16.83 13.56 -18.53
C ALA A 62 18.15 12.77 -18.33
N GLU A 63 18.14 11.44 -18.40
CA GLU A 63 19.37 10.61 -18.29
C GLU A 63 20.33 10.85 -19.46
N GLN A 64 19.80 10.84 -20.69
CA GLN A 64 20.58 11.16 -21.90
C GLN A 64 21.14 12.57 -21.86
N ALA A 65 20.34 13.52 -21.37
CA ALA A 65 20.80 14.89 -21.18
C ALA A 65 21.95 14.96 -20.17
N LEU A 66 21.84 14.24 -19.05
CA LEU A 66 22.90 14.17 -18.03
C LEU A 66 24.21 13.70 -18.67
N ALA A 67 24.20 12.57 -19.39
CA ALA A 67 25.39 12.04 -20.05
C ALA A 67 25.99 13.00 -21.12
N ALA A 68 25.13 13.65 -21.92
CA ALA A 68 25.56 14.68 -22.88
C ALA A 68 26.24 15.88 -22.19
N LEU A 69 25.73 16.29 -21.05
CA LEU A 69 26.21 17.44 -20.30
C LEU A 69 27.46 17.11 -19.48
N GLU A 70 27.56 15.92 -18.88
CA GLU A 70 28.78 15.43 -18.22
C GLU A 70 29.91 15.29 -19.24
N ARG A 71 29.62 14.73 -20.43
CA ARG A 71 30.62 14.64 -21.49
C ARG A 71 31.07 16.03 -21.94
N LEU A 72 30.13 16.96 -22.11
CA LEU A 72 30.43 18.35 -22.43
C LEU A 72 31.28 19.02 -21.34
N GLN A 73 31.01 18.74 -20.06
CA GLN A 73 31.78 19.25 -18.92
C GLN A 73 33.22 18.73 -18.94
N GLN A 74 33.44 17.47 -19.32
CA GLN A 74 34.78 16.88 -19.45
C GLN A 74 35.61 17.55 -20.55
N ILE A 75 35.02 17.82 -21.72
CA ILE A 75 35.74 18.43 -22.85
C ILE A 75 35.83 19.96 -22.75
N MET A 76 34.93 20.60 -22.00
CA MET A 76 34.88 22.04 -21.77
C MET A 76 34.68 22.35 -20.28
N PRO A 77 35.67 22.03 -19.42
CA PRO A 77 35.56 22.24 -17.98
C PRO A 77 35.48 23.73 -17.61
N GLY A 78 34.82 24.02 -16.49
CA GLY A 78 34.70 25.39 -15.97
C GLY A 78 33.70 26.27 -16.73
N ARG A 79 32.83 25.68 -17.56
CA ARG A 79 31.74 26.40 -18.24
C ARG A 79 30.47 26.30 -17.42
N TYR A 80 30.17 27.36 -16.67
CA TYR A 80 28.98 27.46 -15.79
C TYR A 80 27.64 27.17 -16.47
N GLU A 81 27.52 27.40 -17.79
CA GLU A 81 26.30 27.07 -18.55
C GLU A 81 26.07 25.55 -18.66
N VAL A 82 27.15 24.77 -18.69
CA VAL A 82 27.10 23.29 -18.70
C VAL A 82 26.63 22.77 -17.36
N ASP A 83 27.25 23.23 -16.29
CA ASP A 83 26.90 22.89 -14.90
C ASP A 83 25.45 23.26 -14.58
N TYR A 84 24.97 24.39 -15.10
CA TYR A 84 23.57 24.79 -14.96
C TYR A 84 22.61 23.76 -15.58
N TYR A 85 22.85 23.35 -16.83
CA TYR A 85 22.00 22.36 -17.47
C TYR A 85 22.15 20.98 -16.83
N LEU A 86 23.32 20.64 -16.30
CA LEU A 86 23.55 19.43 -15.53
C LEU A 86 22.67 19.41 -14.27
N GLY A 87 22.61 20.53 -13.53
CA GLY A 87 21.71 20.68 -12.39
C GLY A 87 20.23 20.52 -12.76
N ILE A 88 19.82 21.03 -13.93
CA ILE A 88 18.43 20.83 -14.43
C ILE A 88 18.15 19.36 -14.76
N ALA A 89 19.13 18.65 -15.32
CA ALA A 89 19.03 17.21 -15.55
C ALA A 89 18.88 16.45 -14.23
N LEU A 90 19.71 16.78 -13.22
CA LEU A 90 19.66 16.20 -11.87
C LEU A 90 18.28 16.40 -11.21
N LEU A 91 17.69 17.61 -11.31
CA LEU A 91 16.35 17.87 -10.79
C LEU A 91 15.28 16.99 -11.44
N ARG A 92 15.35 16.78 -12.76
CA ARG A 92 14.39 15.90 -13.48
C ARG A 92 14.56 14.43 -13.14
N LEU A 93 15.75 14.04 -12.70
CA LEU A 93 16.07 12.71 -12.18
C LEU A 93 15.79 12.59 -10.67
N GLN A 94 15.12 13.59 -10.06
CA GLN A 94 14.81 13.65 -8.64
C GLN A 94 16.04 13.63 -7.72
N ARG A 95 17.22 14.01 -8.23
CA ARG A 95 18.47 14.17 -7.48
C ARG A 95 18.61 15.59 -6.93
N ALA A 96 17.68 15.98 -6.08
CA ALA A 96 17.54 17.36 -5.60
C ALA A 96 18.75 17.85 -4.77
N ALA A 97 19.37 16.98 -3.97
CA ALA A 97 20.56 17.32 -3.19
C ALA A 97 21.77 17.62 -4.09
N ASP A 98 22.06 16.75 -5.07
CA ASP A 98 23.15 16.96 -6.01
C ASP A 98 22.93 18.23 -6.84
N ALA A 99 21.69 18.45 -7.28
CA ALA A 99 21.30 19.67 -7.96
C ALA A 99 21.49 20.90 -7.06
N TYR A 100 21.09 20.82 -5.79
CA TYR A 100 21.26 21.90 -4.82
C TYR A 100 22.74 22.23 -4.61
N SER A 101 23.59 21.24 -4.31
CA SER A 101 25.03 21.46 -4.17
C SER A 101 25.65 22.11 -5.41
N LEU A 102 25.28 21.64 -6.61
CA LEU A 102 25.79 22.19 -7.86
C LEU A 102 25.31 23.63 -8.10
N PHE A 103 24.02 23.91 -7.90
CA PHE A 103 23.48 25.26 -8.08
C PHE A 103 23.98 26.25 -7.02
N SER A 104 24.20 25.80 -5.78
CA SER A 104 24.80 26.63 -4.72
C SER A 104 26.24 27.00 -5.07
N ALA A 105 27.05 26.04 -5.52
CA ALA A 105 28.41 26.32 -5.99
C ALA A 105 28.41 27.31 -7.18
N LEU A 106 27.46 27.18 -8.11
CA LEU A 106 27.28 28.14 -9.21
C LEU A 106 26.86 29.53 -8.74
N ALA A 107 25.96 29.60 -7.76
CA ALA A 107 25.50 30.83 -7.14
C ALA A 107 26.60 31.55 -6.34
N GLU A 108 27.52 30.81 -5.73
CA GLU A 108 28.71 31.35 -5.05
C GLU A 108 29.75 31.86 -6.04
N ALA A 109 30.04 31.08 -7.09
CA ALA A 109 31.03 31.46 -8.11
C ALA A 109 30.57 32.67 -8.95
N ARG A 110 29.24 32.81 -9.14
CA ARG A 110 28.63 33.90 -9.89
C ARG A 110 27.49 34.53 -9.08
N PRO A 111 27.82 35.30 -8.03
CA PRO A 111 26.81 35.84 -7.11
C PRO A 111 25.85 36.83 -7.77
N GLN A 112 26.22 37.39 -8.93
CA GLN A 112 25.40 38.32 -9.71
C GLN A 112 24.51 37.62 -10.76
N GLU A 113 24.63 36.30 -10.96
CA GLU A 113 23.78 35.55 -11.91
C GLU A 113 22.55 34.98 -11.19
N HIS A 114 21.42 35.65 -11.35
CA HIS A 114 20.16 35.30 -10.69
C HIS A 114 19.66 33.88 -10.99
N ARG A 115 19.91 33.34 -12.20
CA ARG A 115 19.39 32.02 -12.60
C ARG A 115 19.93 30.89 -11.73
N TYR A 116 21.18 30.98 -11.29
CA TYR A 116 21.80 29.95 -10.45
C TYR A 116 21.22 29.98 -9.05
N ARG A 117 21.04 31.18 -8.48
CA ARG A 117 20.38 31.37 -7.19
C ARG A 117 18.91 30.93 -7.22
N LEU A 118 18.19 31.19 -8.31
CA LEU A 118 16.81 30.73 -8.47
C LEU A 118 16.73 29.20 -8.40
N GLU A 119 17.55 28.50 -9.18
CA GLU A 119 17.51 27.03 -9.20
C GLU A 119 18.10 26.42 -7.92
N ALA A 120 19.08 27.06 -7.28
CA ALA A 120 19.57 26.66 -5.94
C ALA A 120 18.44 26.73 -4.91
N GLY A 121 17.68 27.82 -4.89
CA GLY A 121 16.52 27.97 -4.00
C GLY A 121 15.44 26.92 -4.25
N ARG A 122 15.11 26.64 -5.52
CA ARG A 122 14.14 25.59 -5.88
C ARG A 122 14.62 24.20 -5.50
N ALA A 123 15.88 23.88 -5.75
CA ALA A 123 16.48 22.61 -5.35
C ALA A 123 16.51 22.47 -3.82
N ALA A 124 16.87 23.52 -3.09
CA ALA A 124 16.84 23.56 -1.63
C ALA A 124 15.42 23.37 -1.07
N GLN A 125 14.40 23.96 -1.68
CA GLN A 125 13.00 23.69 -1.31
C GLN A 125 12.64 22.21 -1.49
N LEU A 126 13.03 21.60 -2.61
CA LEU A 126 12.81 20.18 -2.84
C LEU A 126 13.55 19.30 -1.82
N VAL A 127 14.75 19.70 -1.41
CA VAL A 127 15.49 19.05 -0.31
C VAL A 127 14.76 19.25 1.03
N ALA A 128 14.27 20.45 1.31
CA ALA A 128 13.61 20.79 2.57
C ALA A 128 12.25 20.12 2.80
N PHE A 129 11.49 19.91 1.73
CA PHE A 129 10.15 19.35 1.80
C PHE A 129 10.08 17.88 1.34
N GLY A 130 11.19 17.31 0.85
CA GLY A 130 11.25 15.94 0.34
C GLY A 130 10.61 15.81 -1.03
N GLY A 131 11.32 16.17 -2.09
CA GLY A 131 10.89 15.96 -3.47
C GLY A 131 10.79 14.46 -3.80
N TYR A 132 9.65 14.05 -4.39
CA TYR A 132 9.34 12.73 -4.97
C TYR A 132 10.22 11.54 -4.52
N GLY A 133 10.28 11.31 -3.20
CA GLY A 133 10.66 10.01 -2.63
C GLY A 133 12.14 9.62 -2.61
N ALA A 134 13.10 10.51 -2.88
CA ALA A 134 14.53 10.15 -2.90
C ALA A 134 15.32 10.58 -1.65
N MET A 135 14.87 11.57 -0.87
CA MET A 135 15.60 12.07 0.30
C MET A 135 14.63 12.42 1.45
N PRO A 136 14.97 12.13 2.73
CA PRO A 136 14.23 12.66 3.86
C PRO A 136 14.25 14.21 3.82
N PRO A 137 13.15 14.87 4.19
CA PRO A 137 13.10 16.34 4.19
C PRO A 137 14.16 16.90 5.14
N ASP A 138 15.07 17.72 4.61
CA ASP A 138 16.08 18.40 5.41
C ASP A 138 15.67 19.85 5.64
N ARG A 139 14.97 20.10 6.75
CA ARG A 139 14.47 21.44 7.08
C ARG A 139 15.60 22.44 7.35
N ASP A 140 16.82 21.96 7.58
CA ASP A 140 17.96 22.82 7.89
C ASP A 140 18.39 23.64 6.68
N VAL A 141 18.04 23.24 5.45
CA VAL A 141 18.33 24.02 4.22
C VAL A 141 17.30 25.11 3.90
N LEU A 142 16.24 25.26 4.71
CA LEU A 142 15.21 26.31 4.51
C LEU A 142 15.76 27.74 4.59
N PRO A 143 16.69 28.10 5.51
CA PRO A 143 17.33 29.41 5.54
C PRO A 143 18.10 29.72 4.25
N GLU A 144 18.88 28.77 3.74
CA GLU A 144 19.64 28.91 2.50
C GLU A 144 18.69 28.98 1.29
N ALA A 145 17.61 28.19 1.27
CA ALA A 145 16.57 28.28 0.25
C ALA A 145 15.98 29.69 0.19
N LEU A 146 15.67 30.26 1.37
CA LEU A 146 15.15 31.60 1.50
C LEU A 146 16.17 32.65 1.02
N GLU A 147 17.43 32.54 1.45
CA GLU A 147 18.52 33.44 1.03
C GLU A 147 18.71 33.42 -0.49
N HIS A 148 18.80 32.23 -1.09
CA HIS A 148 18.97 32.07 -2.52
C HIS A 148 17.82 32.69 -3.31
N LEU A 149 16.56 32.46 -2.91
CA LEU A 149 15.40 33.03 -3.58
C LEU A 149 15.31 34.55 -3.40
N GLN A 150 15.61 35.08 -2.21
CA GLN A 150 15.66 36.52 -1.95
C GLN A 150 16.73 37.21 -2.79
N ALA A 151 17.94 36.63 -2.85
CA ALA A 151 19.03 37.15 -3.66
C ALA A 151 18.73 37.04 -5.16
N ALA A 152 18.15 35.94 -5.64
CA ALA A 152 17.70 35.80 -7.03
C ALA A 152 16.65 36.87 -7.39
N ASN A 153 15.70 37.10 -6.48
CA ASN A 153 14.66 38.11 -6.62
C ASN A 153 15.22 39.54 -6.70
N ALA A 154 16.27 39.85 -5.93
CA ALA A 154 16.94 41.15 -5.94
C ALA A 154 17.77 41.40 -7.21
N LEU A 155 18.45 40.36 -7.72
CA LEU A 155 19.34 40.45 -8.89
C LEU A 155 18.60 40.54 -10.22
N ALA A 156 17.39 39.97 -10.30
CA ALA A 156 16.55 40.03 -11.49
C ALA A 156 15.17 40.61 -11.18
N PRO A 157 15.06 41.94 -11.01
CA PRO A 157 13.81 42.61 -10.64
C PRO A 157 12.71 42.50 -11.72
N LYS A 158 13.05 42.02 -12.93
CA LYS A 158 12.09 41.76 -14.01
C LYS A 158 11.68 40.28 -14.12
N ASP A 159 12.35 39.36 -13.44
CA ASP A 159 12.01 37.94 -13.46
C ASP A 159 10.94 37.65 -12.39
N PHE A 160 9.86 36.97 -12.80
CA PHE A 160 8.75 36.62 -11.92
C PHE A 160 8.97 35.28 -11.20
N ARG A 161 9.93 34.45 -11.63
CA ARG A 161 10.09 33.09 -11.12
C ARG A 161 10.58 33.08 -9.68
N ALA A 162 11.61 33.87 -9.35
CA ALA A 162 12.12 33.97 -7.98
C ALA A 162 11.04 34.41 -6.95
N PRO A 163 10.29 35.50 -7.16
CA PRO A 163 9.22 35.88 -6.24
C PRO A 163 8.07 34.86 -6.22
N ARG A 164 7.83 34.09 -7.29
CA ARG A 164 6.86 32.99 -7.31
C ARG A 164 7.24 31.87 -6.34
N GLU A 165 8.47 31.37 -6.44
CA GLU A 165 8.97 30.31 -5.56
C GLU A 165 9.06 30.78 -4.10
N LEU A 166 9.45 32.05 -3.90
CA LEU A 166 9.52 32.71 -2.60
C LEU A 166 8.14 32.78 -1.93
N ALA A 167 7.08 33.08 -2.68
CA ALA A 167 5.71 33.08 -2.16
C ALA A 167 5.31 31.73 -1.57
N GLY A 168 5.64 30.63 -2.25
CA GLY A 168 5.41 29.27 -1.76
C GLY A 168 6.23 28.96 -0.50
N LEU A 169 7.51 29.33 -0.48
CA LEU A 169 8.41 29.12 0.66
C LEU A 169 7.95 29.89 1.91
N LEU A 170 7.72 31.20 1.78
CA LEU A 170 7.32 32.07 2.88
C LEU A 170 5.98 31.63 3.48
N MET A 171 5.06 31.17 2.64
CA MET A 171 3.80 30.59 3.10
C MET A 171 4.00 29.33 3.95
N HIS A 172 5.00 28.49 3.63
CA HIS A 172 5.36 27.34 4.46
C HIS A 172 6.07 27.73 5.76
N LEU A 173 6.84 28.81 5.75
CA LEU A 173 7.49 29.37 6.94
C LEU A 173 6.54 30.17 7.85
N GLY A 174 5.27 30.29 7.46
CA GLY A 174 4.25 31.05 8.20
C GLY A 174 4.31 32.57 8.00
N ASP A 175 5.22 33.07 7.16
CA ASP A 175 5.29 34.48 6.79
C ASP A 175 4.27 34.80 5.69
N THR A 176 3.02 34.98 6.12
CA THR A 176 1.90 35.29 5.23
C THR A 176 2.05 36.64 4.54
N SER A 177 2.60 37.65 5.23
CA SER A 177 2.81 38.99 4.67
C SER A 177 3.86 38.97 3.56
N GLY A 178 5.04 38.40 3.83
CA GLY A 178 6.10 38.27 2.83
C GLY A 178 5.69 37.37 1.67
N ALA A 179 4.91 36.31 1.93
CA ALA A 179 4.38 35.46 0.87
C ALA A 179 3.46 36.23 -0.09
N LEU A 180 2.59 37.08 0.44
CA LEU A 180 1.71 37.92 -0.37
C LEU A 180 2.50 38.93 -1.21
N GLU A 181 3.45 39.64 -0.60
CA GLU A 181 4.31 40.60 -1.30
C GLU A 181 5.10 39.93 -2.44
N ALA A 182 5.63 38.73 -2.19
CA ALA A 182 6.32 37.94 -3.20
C ALA A 182 5.37 37.50 -4.33
N ALA A 183 4.15 37.04 -4.01
CA ALA A 183 3.18 36.63 -5.02
C ALA A 183 2.70 37.82 -5.88
N GLU A 184 2.47 38.98 -5.26
CA GLU A 184 2.14 40.23 -5.96
C GLU A 184 3.29 40.69 -6.86
N ALA A 185 4.53 40.62 -6.38
CA ALA A 185 5.72 40.94 -7.17
C ALA A 185 5.85 40.00 -8.39
N ALA A 186 5.57 38.71 -8.24
CA ALA A 186 5.56 37.77 -9.36
C ALA A 186 4.49 38.14 -10.40
N ALA A 187 3.25 38.38 -9.96
CA ALA A 187 2.15 38.77 -10.84
C ALA A 187 2.37 40.13 -11.52
N ALA A 188 2.99 41.10 -10.83
CA ALA A 188 3.30 42.42 -11.38
C ALA A 188 4.40 42.37 -12.45
N ARG A 189 5.41 41.51 -12.28
CA ARG A 189 6.52 41.35 -13.22
C ARG A 189 6.14 40.57 -14.47
N ALA A 190 5.19 39.63 -14.34
CA ALA A 190 4.67 38.86 -15.46
C ALA A 190 3.13 38.83 -15.46
N PRO A 191 2.48 39.96 -15.79
CA PRO A 191 1.02 40.07 -15.71
C PRO A 191 0.29 39.11 -16.66
N GLY A 192 0.91 38.77 -17.80
CA GLY A 192 0.40 37.78 -18.76
C GLY A 192 0.85 36.34 -18.50
N SER A 193 1.42 36.02 -17.33
CA SER A 193 1.79 34.65 -16.94
C SER A 193 0.71 34.04 -16.08
N ALA A 194 0.00 33.03 -16.59
CA ALA A 194 -1.00 32.31 -15.81
C ALA A 194 -0.41 31.70 -14.52
N ALA A 195 0.84 31.22 -14.56
CA ALA A 195 1.51 30.66 -13.39
C ALA A 195 1.79 31.72 -12.30
N ALA A 196 2.16 32.95 -12.68
CA ALA A 196 2.37 34.04 -11.73
C ALA A 196 1.04 34.48 -11.09
N GLN A 197 0.00 34.59 -11.91
CA GLN A 197 -1.34 34.97 -11.48
C GLN A 197 -1.99 33.90 -10.60
N LEU A 198 -1.81 32.60 -10.90
CA LEU A 198 -2.26 31.49 -10.06
C LEU A 198 -1.55 31.44 -8.71
N THR A 199 -0.27 31.82 -8.67
CA THR A 199 0.48 31.90 -7.42
C THR A 199 -0.08 33.01 -6.54
N LEU A 200 -0.35 34.20 -7.10
CA LEU A 200 -1.04 35.27 -6.38
C LEU A 200 -2.45 34.85 -5.94
N ALA A 201 -3.20 34.17 -6.80
CA ALA A 201 -4.53 33.68 -6.47
C ALA A 201 -4.51 32.69 -5.29
N GLY A 202 -3.63 31.69 -5.34
CA GLY A 202 -3.48 30.68 -4.28
C GLY A 202 -2.96 31.26 -2.97
N THR A 203 -1.98 32.17 -3.02
CA THR A 203 -1.43 32.85 -1.84
C THR A 203 -2.46 33.76 -1.20
N ALA A 204 -3.11 34.63 -1.99
CA ALA A 204 -4.15 35.53 -1.50
C ALA A 204 -5.33 34.76 -0.90
N LEU A 205 -5.72 33.63 -1.51
CA LEU A 205 -6.75 32.74 -0.99
C LEU A 205 -6.39 32.17 0.39
N ARG A 206 -5.17 31.64 0.57
CA ARG A 206 -4.69 31.06 1.84
C ARG A 206 -4.64 32.08 2.99
N ILE A 207 -4.49 33.37 2.65
CA ILE A 207 -4.45 34.49 3.61
C ILE A 207 -5.85 35.11 3.81
N GLY A 208 -6.87 34.65 3.07
CA GLY A 208 -8.24 35.17 3.15
C GLY A 208 -8.45 36.48 2.40
N ARG A 209 -7.56 36.87 1.47
CA ARG A 209 -7.68 38.04 0.58
C ARG A 209 -8.46 37.67 -0.70
N LEU A 210 -9.75 37.38 -0.53
CA LEU A 210 -10.60 36.81 -1.58
C LEU A 210 -10.72 37.67 -2.84
N GLU A 211 -10.85 38.99 -2.69
CA GLU A 211 -10.97 39.92 -3.83
C GLU A 211 -9.70 39.92 -4.69
N LEU A 212 -8.54 40.00 -4.03
CA LEU A 212 -7.24 39.96 -4.70
C LEU A 212 -7.02 38.60 -5.37
N ALA A 213 -7.43 37.52 -4.69
CA ALA A 213 -7.36 36.18 -5.24
C ALA A 213 -8.21 36.07 -6.52
N ALA A 214 -9.45 36.55 -6.49
CA ALA A 214 -10.37 36.52 -7.64
C ALA A 214 -9.80 37.32 -8.84
N GLN A 215 -9.34 38.54 -8.59
CA GLN A 215 -8.72 39.39 -9.62
C GLN A 215 -7.46 38.77 -10.21
N ALA A 216 -6.66 38.07 -9.39
CA ALA A 216 -5.49 37.33 -9.87
C ALA A 216 -5.90 36.11 -10.71
N ALA A 217 -6.89 35.35 -10.26
CA ALA A 217 -7.40 34.21 -11.01
C ALA A 217 -7.98 34.62 -12.37
N ASP A 218 -8.74 35.73 -12.43
CA ASP A 218 -9.29 36.26 -13.69
C ASP A 218 -8.18 36.62 -14.68
N ARG A 219 -7.11 37.25 -14.16
CA ARG A 219 -5.91 37.52 -14.96
C ARG A 219 -5.19 36.25 -15.38
N ALA A 220 -5.21 35.19 -14.57
CA ALA A 220 -4.64 33.88 -14.94
C ALA A 220 -5.38 33.24 -16.12
N VAL A 221 -6.72 33.28 -16.12
CA VAL A 221 -7.56 32.78 -17.21
C VAL A 221 -7.41 33.64 -18.46
N ALA A 222 -7.36 34.97 -18.31
CA ALA A 222 -7.11 35.86 -19.45
C ALA A 222 -5.74 35.62 -20.09
N ALA A 223 -4.74 35.24 -19.28
CA ALA A 223 -3.39 34.94 -19.74
C ALA A 223 -3.25 33.57 -20.43
N ALA A 224 -4.00 32.56 -19.99
CA ALA A 224 -4.03 31.22 -20.61
C ALA A 224 -5.46 30.65 -20.58
N PRO A 225 -6.29 31.00 -21.57
CA PRO A 225 -7.71 30.63 -21.61
C PRO A 225 -7.95 29.12 -21.66
N GLU A 226 -6.97 28.33 -22.05
CA GLU A 226 -6.98 26.87 -22.08
C GLU A 226 -6.54 26.22 -20.76
N ASN A 227 -5.93 26.96 -19.82
CA ASN A 227 -5.38 26.42 -18.57
C ASN A 227 -6.50 26.07 -17.57
N ASP A 228 -6.71 24.78 -17.33
CA ASP A 228 -7.82 24.28 -16.52
C ASP A 228 -7.69 24.60 -15.02
N THR A 229 -6.47 24.70 -14.48
CA THR A 229 -6.21 25.15 -13.11
C THR A 229 -6.65 26.61 -12.91
N ALA A 230 -6.37 27.48 -13.88
CA ALA A 230 -6.80 28.87 -13.86
C ALA A 230 -8.34 28.99 -13.93
N LYS A 231 -8.97 28.24 -14.83
CA LYS A 231 -10.45 28.20 -14.94
C LYS A 231 -11.10 27.71 -13.66
N PHE A 232 -10.56 26.66 -13.04
CA PHE A 232 -11.05 26.14 -11.77
C PHE A 232 -10.93 27.17 -10.64
N THR A 233 -9.77 27.82 -10.54
CA THR A 233 -9.47 28.81 -9.48
C THR A 233 -10.37 30.05 -9.58
N VAL A 234 -10.63 30.57 -10.79
CA VAL A 234 -11.62 31.65 -11.02
C VAL A 234 -13.01 31.21 -10.58
N ARG A 235 -13.48 30.05 -11.05
CA ARG A 235 -14.82 29.53 -10.72
C ARG A 235 -15.01 29.35 -9.21
N PHE A 236 -13.96 28.90 -8.52
CA PHE A 236 -13.92 28.75 -7.06
C PHE A 236 -13.97 30.10 -6.33
N LEU A 237 -13.21 31.11 -6.78
CA LEU A 237 -13.13 32.43 -6.15
C LEU A 237 -14.32 33.34 -6.43
N SER A 238 -14.91 33.28 -7.63
CA SER A 238 -16.18 33.95 -7.93
C SER A 238 -17.34 33.42 -7.08
N HIS A 239 -17.22 32.21 -6.53
CA HIS A 239 -18.16 31.64 -5.57
C HIS A 239 -17.92 32.16 -4.14
N LEU A 240 -16.67 32.33 -3.74
CA LEU A 240 -16.26 32.92 -2.46
C LEU A 240 -16.62 34.42 -2.32
N GLY A 241 -16.56 35.20 -3.40
CA GLY A 241 -16.80 36.66 -3.39
C GLY A 241 -18.25 37.12 -3.15
N GLN A 242 -19.22 36.21 -3.00
CA GLN A 242 -20.63 36.56 -2.75
C GLN A 242 -20.98 36.72 -1.26
N SER A 243 -20.02 36.56 -0.34
CA SER A 243 -20.23 36.85 1.09
C SER A 243 -19.88 38.31 1.44
N LYS A 244 -20.92 39.15 1.48
CA LYS A 244 -21.05 40.45 2.18
C LYS A 244 -19.72 41.21 2.48
N HIS A 245 -19.24 42.01 1.51
CA HIS A 245 -19.05 43.48 1.59
C HIS A 245 -18.19 43.99 0.43
N GLY A 246 -18.83 44.20 -0.73
CA GLY A 246 -18.59 45.35 -1.63
C GLY A 246 -17.37 45.37 -2.56
N HIS A 247 -17.59 45.04 -3.84
CA HIS A 247 -17.32 46.01 -4.91
C HIS A 247 -18.32 45.88 -6.06
N ALA A 248 -18.92 47.02 -6.41
CA ALA A 248 -19.89 47.19 -7.47
C ALA A 248 -19.24 47.05 -8.85
N GLY A 249 -19.66 46.05 -9.61
CA GLY A 249 -19.14 45.87 -10.96
C GLY A 249 -19.63 44.65 -11.73
N VAL A 250 -20.71 43.97 -11.33
CA VAL A 250 -21.36 42.94 -12.17
C VAL A 250 -22.86 42.97 -11.91
N ALA A 251 -23.53 44.00 -12.41
CA ALA A 251 -24.99 44.04 -12.43
C ALA A 251 -25.47 43.18 -13.60
N HIS A 252 -25.94 41.95 -13.31
CA HIS A 252 -27.05 41.28 -14.03
C HIS A 252 -27.40 39.87 -13.48
N LEU A 253 -27.31 39.63 -12.17
CA LEU A 253 -27.76 38.34 -11.59
C LEU A 253 -28.50 38.51 -10.25
N ALA A 254 -29.31 39.57 -10.13
CA ALA A 254 -30.23 39.73 -9.01
C ALA A 254 -31.64 39.34 -9.46
N ASP A 255 -31.93 38.04 -9.52
CA ASP A 255 -33.29 37.48 -9.59
C ASP A 255 -33.37 36.02 -9.11
N ALA A 256 -32.44 35.56 -8.26
CA ALA A 256 -32.42 34.17 -7.79
C ALA A 256 -32.19 34.04 -6.28
N ALA A 257 -32.85 34.86 -5.47
CA ALA A 257 -32.76 34.75 -4.03
C ALA A 257 -34.11 35.00 -3.37
N GLU A 258 -34.86 33.92 -3.12
CA GLU A 258 -35.68 33.76 -1.93
C GLU A 258 -35.72 32.25 -1.59
N MET A 259 -34.90 31.81 -0.65
CA MET A 259 -34.99 30.51 0.01
C MET A 259 -35.02 30.73 1.53
N ASP A 260 -35.99 30.11 2.19
CA ASP A 260 -36.27 30.30 3.62
C ASP A 260 -35.37 29.41 4.51
N VAL A 261 -34.54 30.06 5.31
CA VAL A 261 -33.62 29.47 6.29
C VAL A 261 -34.36 28.66 7.36
N ALA A 262 -35.64 28.99 7.65
CA ALA A 262 -36.43 28.29 8.65
C ALA A 262 -36.83 26.86 8.22
N ASP A 263 -37.01 26.63 6.91
CA ASP A 263 -37.36 25.31 6.36
C ASP A 263 -36.16 24.35 6.37
N ILE A 264 -34.95 24.88 6.14
CA ILE A 264 -33.69 24.15 6.24
C ILE A 264 -33.44 23.73 7.69
N SER A 265 -33.64 24.65 8.64
CA SER A 265 -33.45 24.40 10.07
C SER A 265 -34.43 23.33 10.60
N ARG A 266 -35.67 23.30 10.10
CA ARG A 266 -36.68 22.29 10.46
C ARG A 266 -36.33 20.90 9.92
N CYS A 267 -35.77 20.79 8.71
CA CYS A 267 -35.27 19.52 8.15
C CYS A 267 -34.04 19.00 8.90
N LEU A 268 -33.12 19.89 9.30
CA LEU A 268 -31.89 19.50 10.01
C LEU A 268 -32.13 19.05 11.45
N GLN A 269 -33.18 19.54 12.12
CA GLN A 269 -33.53 19.16 13.49
C GLN A 269 -34.24 17.80 13.59
N GLN A 270 -34.64 17.22 12.47
CA GLN A 270 -35.44 15.99 12.41
C GLN A 270 -34.65 14.74 12.00
N VAL A 271 -33.34 14.84 11.67
CA VAL A 271 -32.62 13.75 10.99
C VAL A 271 -31.23 13.46 11.57
N ASP A 272 -31.02 12.23 12.04
CA ASP A 272 -29.74 11.65 12.51
C ASP A 272 -28.90 11.03 11.35
N ALA A 273 -28.66 11.76 10.24
CA ALA A 273 -28.07 11.17 9.01
C ALA A 273 -26.81 11.87 8.44
N ASP A 274 -25.99 11.10 7.71
CA ASP A 274 -24.78 11.52 6.96
C ASP A 274 -25.10 12.19 5.61
N TRP A 275 -26.35 12.02 5.16
CA TRP A 275 -26.90 12.57 3.93
C TRP A 275 -28.11 13.44 4.26
N MET A 276 -28.15 14.65 3.73
CA MET A 276 -29.19 15.64 4.03
C MET A 276 -30.13 15.77 2.84
N ARG A 277 -31.43 15.54 3.07
CA ARG A 277 -32.52 15.64 2.09
C ARG A 277 -32.98 17.10 1.97
N PHE A 278 -33.01 17.63 0.75
CA PHE A 278 -33.56 18.96 0.46
C PHE A 278 -34.77 18.83 -0.45
N GLY A 279 -35.95 19.15 0.09
CA GLY A 279 -37.25 18.96 -0.59
C GLY A 279 -37.69 20.10 -1.52
N SER A 280 -36.87 21.14 -1.76
CA SER A 280 -37.34 22.36 -2.44
C SER A 280 -36.41 22.93 -3.52
N MET A 281 -35.40 22.19 -3.99
CA MET A 281 -34.65 22.63 -5.17
C MET A 281 -35.45 22.36 -6.45
N GLN A 282 -35.92 23.43 -7.12
CA GLN A 282 -36.52 23.35 -8.44
C GLN A 282 -35.46 22.88 -9.47
N PRO A 283 -35.69 21.77 -10.22
CA PRO A 283 -34.68 21.11 -11.06
C PRO A 283 -34.01 22.00 -12.09
N ASN A 284 -34.75 22.98 -12.64
CA ASN A 284 -34.24 23.83 -13.70
C ASN A 284 -33.18 24.82 -13.20
N SER A 285 -33.15 25.17 -11.92
CA SER A 285 -32.20 26.15 -11.38
C SER A 285 -30.84 25.52 -11.11
N ALA A 286 -30.77 24.30 -10.59
CA ALA A 286 -29.52 23.59 -10.34
C ALA A 286 -28.91 23.02 -11.63
N SER A 287 -29.74 22.54 -12.55
CA SER A 287 -29.30 22.09 -13.88
C SER A 287 -28.85 23.26 -14.75
N ASP A 288 -29.59 24.39 -14.78
CA ASP A 288 -29.12 25.61 -15.48
C ASP A 288 -27.84 26.17 -14.84
N LEU A 289 -27.67 26.09 -13.51
CA LEU A 289 -26.45 26.58 -12.85
C LEU A 289 -25.26 25.67 -13.18
N ALA A 290 -25.44 24.35 -13.26
CA ALA A 290 -24.41 23.40 -13.68
C ALA A 290 -24.04 23.59 -15.17
N GLU A 291 -25.05 23.71 -16.04
CA GLU A 291 -24.90 23.89 -17.49
C GLU A 291 -24.32 25.29 -17.84
N LYS A 292 -24.76 26.37 -17.17
CA LYS A 292 -24.19 27.73 -17.32
C LYS A 292 -22.80 27.90 -16.68
N ARG A 293 -22.42 27.06 -15.70
CA ARG A 293 -21.08 27.05 -15.07
C ARG A 293 -20.11 26.04 -15.71
N GLY A 294 -20.56 25.31 -16.75
CA GLY A 294 -19.75 24.36 -17.51
C GLY A 294 -19.35 23.12 -16.71
N PHE A 295 -20.21 22.65 -15.82
CA PHE A 295 -20.15 21.32 -15.20
C PHE A 295 -21.24 20.45 -15.84
N GLU A 296 -20.89 19.33 -16.48
CA GLU A 296 -21.89 18.36 -16.95
C GLU A 296 -22.56 17.56 -15.81
N TRP A 297 -22.15 17.77 -14.55
CA TRP A 297 -22.75 17.07 -13.41
C TRP A 297 -22.81 17.93 -12.14
N ALA A 298 -23.99 18.00 -11.54
CA ALA A 298 -24.21 18.50 -10.19
C ALA A 298 -24.08 17.33 -9.22
N GLY A 299 -23.20 17.45 -8.22
CA GLY A 299 -23.04 16.46 -7.15
C GLY A 299 -24.27 16.42 -6.23
N GLY A 300 -25.31 15.73 -6.66
CA GLY A 300 -26.46 15.33 -5.88
C GLY A 300 -26.97 14.01 -6.45
N ILE A 301 -27.30 13.05 -5.58
CA ILE A 301 -27.85 11.77 -6.05
C ILE A 301 -29.36 11.92 -6.12
N VAL A 302 -29.90 11.86 -7.34
CA VAL A 302 -31.32 11.63 -7.60
C VAL A 302 -31.60 10.16 -7.32
N THR A 303 -32.49 9.85 -6.38
CA THR A 303 -32.87 8.48 -6.07
C THR A 303 -33.86 7.96 -7.13
N SER A 304 -33.36 7.08 -8.00
CA SER A 304 -34.09 6.25 -8.97
C SER A 304 -34.61 6.88 -10.27
N ALA A 305 -34.43 6.12 -11.36
CA ALA A 305 -35.12 6.33 -12.62
C ALA A 305 -36.63 6.05 -12.39
N GLY A 306 -37.42 7.12 -12.28
CA GLY A 306 -38.88 7.05 -12.18
C GLY A 306 -39.51 7.68 -10.93
N ALA A 307 -38.74 8.26 -10.01
CA ALA A 307 -39.32 9.01 -8.90
C ALA A 307 -40.08 10.26 -9.41
N VAL A 308 -41.39 10.33 -9.12
CA VAL A 308 -42.28 11.43 -9.54
C VAL A 308 -42.07 12.71 -8.69
N HIS A 309 -41.22 12.62 -7.66
CA HIS A 309 -40.76 13.76 -6.85
C HIS A 309 -39.23 13.77 -6.76
N HIS A 310 -38.61 14.86 -7.18
CA HIS A 310 -37.16 15.05 -7.22
C HIS A 310 -36.60 15.27 -5.81
N GLU A 311 -36.14 14.21 -5.16
CA GLU A 311 -35.47 14.30 -3.87
C GLU A 311 -33.95 14.41 -4.07
N TRP A 312 -33.34 15.50 -3.59
CA TRP A 312 -31.88 15.73 -3.65
C TRP A 312 -31.22 15.45 -2.30
N LEU A 313 -30.18 14.60 -2.29
CA LEU A 313 -29.41 14.21 -1.11
C LEU A 313 -27.96 14.73 -1.17
N TRP A 314 -27.49 15.40 -0.11
CA TRP A 314 -26.12 15.97 -0.01
C TRP A 314 -25.29 15.37 1.13
N ARG A 315 -23.97 15.16 0.94
CA ARG A 315 -23.06 14.62 1.97
C ARG A 315 -22.72 15.67 3.04
N ARG A 316 -22.93 15.32 4.31
CA ARG A 316 -22.64 16.18 5.47
C ARG A 316 -21.16 16.56 5.59
N VAL A 317 -20.23 15.63 5.41
CA VAL A 317 -18.77 15.89 5.50
C VAL A 317 -18.29 16.86 4.43
N PHE A 318 -18.82 16.76 3.21
CA PHE A 318 -18.56 17.73 2.15
C PHE A 318 -19.05 19.12 2.56
N LEU A 319 -20.24 19.22 3.18
CA LEU A 319 -20.76 20.48 3.69
C LEU A 319 -19.94 21.03 4.88
N LEU A 320 -19.38 20.16 5.74
CA LEU A 320 -18.48 20.55 6.85
C LEU A 320 -17.12 21.06 6.35
N GLU A 321 -16.50 20.40 5.37
CA GLU A 321 -15.24 20.87 4.78
C GLU A 321 -15.45 22.17 3.97
N LEU A 322 -16.62 22.36 3.36
CA LEU A 322 -17.01 23.65 2.78
C LEU A 322 -17.12 24.76 3.85
N ILE A 323 -17.64 24.45 5.03
CA ILE A 323 -17.72 25.40 6.16
C ILE A 323 -16.31 25.72 6.73
N ASP A 324 -15.46 24.71 6.90
CA ASP A 324 -14.10 24.86 7.41
C ASP A 324 -13.19 25.59 6.42
N ALA A 325 -13.45 25.43 5.12
CA ALA A 325 -12.87 26.23 4.05
C ALA A 325 -13.46 27.64 3.93
N GLY A 326 -14.41 28.02 4.80
CA GLY A 326 -15.01 29.36 4.84
C GLY A 326 -16.03 29.65 3.73
N LEU A 327 -16.53 28.62 3.05
CA LEU A 327 -17.45 28.71 1.90
C LEU A 327 -18.94 28.83 2.29
N THR A 328 -19.24 29.07 3.57
CA THR A 328 -20.59 29.36 4.09
C THR A 328 -20.57 30.57 5.04
N PRO A 329 -21.63 31.40 5.12
CA PRO A 329 -21.66 32.59 5.98
C PRO A 329 -21.41 32.29 7.47
N SER A 330 -20.76 33.23 8.16
CA SER A 330 -20.20 33.04 9.50
C SER A 330 -21.14 33.37 10.68
N ASP A 331 -22.46 33.42 10.49
CA ASP A 331 -23.40 33.78 11.56
C ASP A 331 -23.90 32.57 12.38
N GLY A 332 -23.32 32.45 13.59
CA GLY A 332 -23.90 32.00 14.87
C GLY A 332 -24.79 30.75 14.94
N GLY A 333 -25.84 30.64 14.15
CA GLY A 333 -26.85 29.58 14.24
C GLY A 333 -26.39 28.26 13.63
N LEU A 334 -26.01 28.28 12.35
CA LEU A 334 -25.64 27.07 11.59
C LEU A 334 -24.36 26.42 12.13
N ARG A 335 -23.36 27.24 12.50
CA ARG A 335 -22.08 26.77 13.06
C ARG A 335 -22.25 26.14 14.45
N ALA A 336 -23.10 26.72 15.31
CA ALA A 336 -23.41 26.15 16.62
C ALA A 336 -24.25 24.87 16.52
N LEU A 337 -25.19 24.80 15.56
CA LEU A 337 -26.04 23.63 15.29
C LEU A 337 -25.22 22.46 14.72
N LEU A 338 -24.25 22.73 13.84
CA LEU A 338 -23.40 21.73 13.21
C LEU A 338 -22.24 21.27 14.12
N ALA A 339 -21.75 22.12 15.02
CA ALA A 339 -20.88 21.72 16.12
C ALA A 339 -21.62 20.81 17.12
N LEU A 340 -22.91 21.05 17.35
CA LEU A 340 -23.78 20.14 18.11
C LEU A 340 -23.99 18.81 17.37
N ALA A 341 -24.28 18.85 16.06
CA ALA A 341 -24.43 17.64 15.24
C ALA A 341 -23.14 16.81 15.17
N HIS A 342 -21.97 17.44 15.08
CA HIS A 342 -20.66 16.77 15.10
C HIS A 342 -20.39 16.10 16.46
N LYS A 343 -20.84 16.73 17.54
CA LYS A 343 -20.71 16.23 18.91
C LYS A 343 -21.71 15.10 19.25
N HIS A 344 -22.90 15.11 18.65
CA HIS A 344 -24.04 14.29 19.08
C HIS A 344 -24.66 13.32 18.04
N GLY A 345 -24.34 13.41 16.73
CA GLY A 345 -25.01 12.61 15.70
C GLY A 345 -24.52 11.15 15.59
N ALA A 346 -25.46 10.21 15.51
CA ALA A 346 -25.21 8.85 15.02
C ALA A 346 -25.28 8.81 13.48
N ILE A 347 -24.66 7.80 12.87
CA ILE A 347 -24.69 7.57 11.42
C ILE A 347 -25.89 6.69 11.11
N VAL A 348 -26.89 7.20 10.38
CA VAL A 348 -27.93 6.38 9.75
C VAL A 348 -28.03 6.73 8.27
N GLU A 349 -27.96 5.70 7.42
CA GLU A 349 -28.19 5.81 5.97
C GLU A 349 -29.67 6.02 5.66
N PRO A 350 -30.04 6.72 4.55
CA PRO A 350 -31.43 6.92 4.18
C PRO A 350 -32.18 5.58 4.08
N GLU A 351 -33.42 5.54 4.60
CA GLU A 351 -34.34 4.41 4.43
C GLU A 351 -34.59 4.17 2.93
N ASP A 352 -33.98 3.09 2.43
CA ASP A 352 -34.21 2.31 1.20
C ASP A 352 -34.53 3.03 -0.15
N GLY A 353 -33.63 2.83 -1.15
CA GLY A 353 -33.98 2.62 -2.57
C GLY A 353 -33.47 3.65 -3.61
N PRO A 354 -33.10 3.25 -4.86
CA PRO A 354 -33.33 1.96 -5.51
C PRO A 354 -32.11 1.06 -5.41
N GLY A 355 -32.33 -0.26 -5.38
CA GLY A 355 -31.35 -1.32 -5.59
C GLY A 355 -29.89 -0.95 -5.33
N GLN A 356 -29.32 -1.55 -4.28
CA GLN A 356 -28.10 -2.28 -4.55
C GLN A 356 -28.32 -2.96 -5.91
N ARG A 357 -27.48 -2.71 -6.91
CA ARG A 357 -27.39 -3.70 -7.96
C ARG A 357 -26.96 -4.94 -7.19
N ASP A 358 -27.92 -5.79 -6.81
CA ASP A 358 -27.75 -7.13 -6.28
C ASP A 358 -27.12 -8.03 -7.37
N GLY A 359 -26.38 -7.42 -8.28
CA GLY A 359 -25.81 -7.96 -9.49
C GLY A 359 -24.36 -7.52 -9.56
N VAL A 360 -23.51 -8.52 -9.70
CA VAL A 360 -22.14 -8.43 -10.16
C VAL A 360 -22.07 -7.56 -11.43
N GLY A 361 -21.19 -6.56 -11.48
CA GLY A 361 -20.92 -5.73 -12.66
C GLY A 361 -20.85 -4.22 -12.43
N GLY A 362 -20.50 -3.48 -13.47
CA GLY A 362 -20.26 -2.02 -13.44
C GLY A 362 -18.84 -1.64 -13.85
N ARG A 363 -18.61 -0.33 -14.03
CA ARG A 363 -17.31 0.20 -14.44
C ARG A 363 -16.30 0.11 -13.30
N VAL A 364 -15.09 -0.36 -13.62
CA VAL A 364 -13.94 -0.44 -12.70
C VAL A 364 -12.80 0.39 -13.26
N LEU A 365 -12.32 1.36 -12.50
CA LEU A 365 -11.13 2.14 -12.87
C LEU A 365 -9.88 1.49 -12.26
N LEU A 366 -8.91 1.15 -13.11
CA LEU A 366 -7.63 0.56 -12.72
C LEU A 366 -6.51 1.59 -12.93
N ILE A 367 -6.08 2.23 -11.86
CA ILE A 367 -5.28 3.45 -11.91
C ILE A 367 -3.82 3.18 -11.54
N SER A 368 -2.90 3.61 -12.40
CA SER A 368 -1.45 3.69 -12.13
C SER A 368 -0.81 4.87 -12.85
N GLN A 369 0.44 5.18 -12.54
CA GLN A 369 1.17 6.25 -13.22
C GLN A 369 1.30 5.97 -14.71
N PHE A 370 1.70 4.75 -15.07
CA PHE A 370 2.02 4.40 -16.46
C PHE A 370 0.85 3.77 -17.21
N GLY A 371 -0.31 3.53 -16.59
CA GLY A 371 -1.51 3.03 -17.26
C GLY A 371 -1.24 1.76 -18.08
N ALA A 372 -1.51 1.83 -19.39
CA ALA A 372 -1.27 0.72 -20.33
C ALA A 372 0.21 0.60 -20.80
N ARG A 373 1.07 1.58 -20.50
CA ARG A 373 2.49 1.54 -20.90
C ARG A 373 3.27 0.69 -19.90
N LYS A 374 3.67 -0.51 -20.31
CA LYS A 374 4.41 -1.46 -19.47
C LYS A 374 5.74 -0.85 -19.00
N PHE A 375 5.83 -0.38 -17.76
CA PHE A 375 7.09 0.13 -17.18
C PHE A 375 7.69 -0.84 -16.17
N GLY A 376 6.86 -1.41 -15.29
CA GLY A 376 7.27 -2.39 -14.29
C GLY A 376 6.24 -3.50 -14.06
N GLY A 377 6.32 -4.15 -12.89
CA GLY A 377 5.43 -5.25 -12.53
C GLY A 377 3.98 -4.82 -12.29
N ALA A 378 3.76 -3.58 -11.85
CA ALA A 378 2.44 -3.06 -11.49
C ALA A 378 1.50 -2.89 -12.70
N GLU A 379 1.99 -2.41 -13.84
CA GLU A 379 1.15 -2.22 -15.03
C GLU A 379 0.71 -3.55 -15.64
N HIS A 380 1.63 -4.53 -15.69
CA HIS A 380 1.28 -5.90 -16.08
C HIS A 380 0.24 -6.51 -15.12
N PHE A 381 0.40 -6.25 -13.82
CA PHE A 381 -0.55 -6.70 -12.82
C PHE A 381 -1.93 -6.06 -13.02
N LEU A 382 -2.02 -4.77 -13.33
CA LEU A 382 -3.31 -4.12 -13.60
C LEU A 382 -3.98 -4.67 -14.87
N GLU A 383 -3.22 -4.94 -15.93
CA GLU A 383 -3.73 -5.60 -17.13
C GLU A 383 -4.28 -7.02 -16.80
N GLN A 384 -3.58 -7.76 -15.95
CA GLN A 384 -4.05 -9.03 -15.42
C GLN A 384 -5.31 -8.91 -14.57
N MET A 385 -5.35 -7.94 -13.65
CA MET A 385 -6.54 -7.68 -12.84
C MET A 385 -7.73 -7.28 -13.69
N ALA A 386 -7.54 -6.49 -14.76
CA ALA A 386 -8.60 -6.16 -15.71
C ALA A 386 -9.25 -7.42 -16.31
N ARG A 387 -8.45 -8.42 -16.71
CA ARG A 387 -8.96 -9.72 -17.18
C ARG A 387 -9.79 -10.41 -16.10
N LEU A 388 -9.29 -10.45 -14.86
CA LEU A 388 -10.03 -11.07 -13.74
C LEU A 388 -11.31 -10.32 -13.38
N TYR A 389 -11.32 -8.98 -13.40
CA TYR A 389 -12.53 -8.17 -13.21
C TYR A 389 -13.57 -8.46 -14.30
N ARG A 390 -13.15 -8.58 -15.55
CA ARG A 390 -14.03 -8.97 -16.66
C ARG A 390 -14.60 -10.38 -16.48
N ASP A 391 -13.79 -11.33 -16.02
CA ASP A 391 -14.25 -12.70 -15.69
C ASP A 391 -15.18 -12.74 -14.46
N LEU A 392 -15.12 -11.70 -13.64
CA LEU A 392 -16.07 -11.41 -12.56
C LEU A 392 -17.20 -10.49 -13.03
N GLY A 393 -17.43 -10.29 -14.33
CA GLY A 393 -18.58 -9.56 -14.87
C GLY A 393 -18.51 -8.02 -14.81
N TYR A 394 -17.35 -7.45 -14.50
CA TYR A 394 -17.14 -5.99 -14.48
C TYR A 394 -16.60 -5.46 -15.81
N GLU A 395 -16.70 -4.14 -16.01
CA GLU A 395 -16.15 -3.42 -17.17
C GLU A 395 -14.89 -2.66 -16.75
N PRO A 396 -13.68 -3.22 -16.94
CA PRO A 396 -12.44 -2.54 -16.56
C PRO A 396 -12.06 -1.42 -17.55
N LEU A 397 -11.49 -0.34 -17.02
CA LEU A 397 -10.84 0.74 -17.76
C LEU A 397 -9.48 1.03 -17.11
N ILE A 398 -8.39 0.87 -17.87
CA ILE A 398 -7.04 1.21 -17.39
C ILE A 398 -6.82 2.72 -17.50
N VAL A 399 -6.36 3.34 -16.42
CA VAL A 399 -6.14 4.78 -16.33
C VAL A 399 -4.67 5.08 -16.05
N GLY A 400 -4.05 5.87 -16.92
CA GLY A 400 -2.71 6.43 -16.74
C GLY A 400 -2.76 7.92 -16.37
N THR A 401 -1.77 8.41 -15.62
CA THR A 401 -1.75 9.81 -15.12
C THR A 401 -0.54 10.63 -15.57
N ARG A 402 0.17 10.19 -16.62
CA ARG A 402 1.29 10.95 -17.19
C ARG A 402 0.80 12.14 -18.00
N GLU A 403 1.16 13.35 -17.55
CA GLU A 403 0.77 14.62 -18.20
C GLU A 403 1.14 14.65 -19.69
N GLU A 404 2.29 14.11 -20.08
CA GLU A 404 2.73 14.08 -21.48
C GLU A 404 1.91 13.13 -22.38
N LEU A 405 1.09 12.26 -21.79
CA LEU A 405 0.19 11.35 -22.50
C LEU A 405 -1.29 11.77 -22.33
N GLU A 406 -1.58 12.86 -21.63
CA GLU A 406 -2.96 13.29 -21.35
C GLU A 406 -3.81 13.36 -22.63
N GLY A 407 -5.00 12.74 -22.57
CA GLY A 407 -5.91 12.62 -23.70
C GLY A 407 -5.68 11.40 -24.60
N GLU A 408 -4.58 10.67 -24.46
CA GLU A 408 -4.36 9.40 -25.17
C GLU A 408 -5.39 8.36 -24.73
N THR A 409 -6.01 7.67 -25.69
CA THR A 409 -6.96 6.57 -25.47
C THR A 409 -6.65 5.42 -26.41
N GLY A 410 -7.03 4.20 -26.03
CA GLY A 410 -6.84 3.03 -26.88
C GLY A 410 -7.33 1.74 -26.24
N ASP A 411 -6.83 0.61 -26.74
CA ASP A 411 -7.10 -0.73 -26.25
C ASP A 411 -5.79 -1.52 -26.11
N VAL A 412 -5.67 -2.30 -25.04
CA VAL A 412 -4.59 -3.27 -24.85
C VAL A 412 -5.20 -4.64 -24.52
N ASN A 413 -5.02 -5.62 -25.40
CA ASN A 413 -5.53 -6.99 -25.22
C ASN A 413 -7.06 -7.06 -24.92
N GLY A 414 -7.85 -6.20 -25.57
CA GLY A 414 -9.30 -6.11 -25.39
C GLY A 414 -9.72 -5.43 -24.08
N ILE A 415 -8.84 -4.60 -23.50
CA ILE A 415 -9.10 -3.78 -22.33
C ILE A 415 -8.88 -2.30 -22.73
N PRO A 416 -9.90 -1.44 -22.60
CA PRO A 416 -9.76 -0.02 -22.93
C PRO A 416 -8.83 0.69 -21.95
N TYR A 417 -8.13 1.71 -22.44
CA TYR A 417 -7.32 2.60 -21.60
C TYR A 417 -7.50 4.09 -21.94
N VAL A 418 -7.22 4.95 -20.95
CA VAL A 418 -7.21 6.41 -21.07
C VAL A 418 -6.10 7.04 -20.23
N TYR A 419 -5.52 8.14 -20.70
CA TYR A 419 -4.62 8.99 -19.94
C TYR A 419 -5.29 10.31 -19.57
N VAL A 420 -5.16 10.71 -18.32
CA VAL A 420 -5.69 11.97 -17.77
C VAL A 420 -4.58 12.73 -17.04
N GLY A 421 -4.76 14.04 -16.81
CA GLY A 421 -3.82 14.81 -15.98
C GLY A 421 -3.65 14.21 -14.57
N SER A 422 -2.48 14.41 -13.97
CA SER A 422 -2.14 13.89 -12.63
C SER A 422 -2.85 14.60 -11.47
N GLY A 423 -3.65 15.63 -11.77
CA GLY A 423 -4.41 16.39 -10.78
C GLY A 423 -5.61 15.60 -10.22
N PRO A 424 -5.96 15.82 -8.93
CA PRO A 424 -7.16 15.25 -8.32
C PRO A 424 -8.46 15.53 -9.08
N GLU A 425 -8.55 16.67 -9.78
CA GLU A 425 -9.76 17.06 -10.50
C GLU A 425 -9.98 16.25 -11.78
N SER A 426 -8.89 15.89 -12.48
CA SER A 426 -8.95 15.10 -13.71
C SER A 426 -9.45 13.68 -13.44
N LEU A 427 -8.96 13.09 -12.34
CA LEU A 427 -9.41 11.77 -11.87
C LEU A 427 -10.85 11.79 -11.37
N LEU A 428 -11.25 12.83 -10.64
CA LEU A 428 -12.63 13.00 -10.18
C LEU A 428 -13.61 13.10 -11.37
N ARG A 429 -13.29 13.93 -12.37
CA ARG A 429 -14.10 14.06 -13.59
C ARG A 429 -14.24 12.74 -14.32
N LEU A 430 -13.14 12.00 -14.47
CA LEU A 430 -13.16 10.68 -15.09
C LEU A 430 -14.07 9.72 -14.32
N ALA A 431 -13.92 9.62 -13.00
CA ALA A 431 -14.71 8.70 -12.19
C ALA A 431 -16.21 8.99 -12.20
N VAL A 432 -16.61 10.27 -12.30
CA VAL A 432 -18.01 10.67 -12.50
C VAL A 432 -18.50 10.29 -13.90
N ARG A 433 -17.75 10.67 -14.94
CA ARG A 433 -18.14 10.42 -16.35
C ARG A 433 -18.31 8.93 -16.64
N GLU A 434 -17.41 8.12 -16.09
CA GLU A 434 -17.40 6.67 -16.29
C GLU A 434 -18.34 5.93 -15.31
N GLU A 435 -19.05 6.65 -14.43
CA GLU A 435 -19.92 6.10 -13.39
C GLU A 435 -19.24 4.96 -12.59
N ALA A 436 -17.99 5.20 -12.18
CA ALA A 436 -17.14 4.18 -11.60
C ALA A 436 -17.74 3.59 -10.32
N THR A 437 -17.98 2.28 -10.33
CA THR A 437 -18.49 1.53 -9.17
C THR A 437 -17.37 1.11 -8.23
N ILE A 438 -16.21 0.77 -8.79
CA ILE A 438 -14.99 0.43 -8.07
C ILE A 438 -13.84 1.24 -8.67
N THR A 439 -13.02 1.81 -7.81
CA THR A 439 -11.73 2.36 -8.19
C THR A 439 -10.62 1.60 -7.49
N HIS A 440 -9.78 0.94 -8.27
CA HIS A 440 -8.64 0.17 -7.82
C HIS A 440 -7.36 0.92 -8.19
N VAL A 441 -6.61 1.33 -7.17
CA VAL A 441 -5.37 2.09 -7.30
C VAL A 441 -4.20 1.22 -6.83
N VAL A 442 -3.11 1.19 -7.60
CA VAL A 442 -1.85 0.61 -7.14
C VAL A 442 -0.94 1.70 -6.60
N SER A 443 -0.17 1.40 -5.56
CA SER A 443 0.74 2.34 -4.91
C SER A 443 1.66 3.05 -5.91
N GLY A 444 1.86 4.34 -5.73
CA GLY A 444 2.67 5.23 -6.57
C GLY A 444 1.97 6.57 -6.87
N LEU A 445 0.65 6.65 -6.66
CA LEU A 445 -0.18 7.85 -6.81
C LEU A 445 -1.23 8.02 -5.69
N GLY A 446 -1.12 7.24 -4.61
CA GLY A 446 -2.20 6.95 -3.68
C GLY A 446 -2.78 8.19 -3.00
N TYR A 447 -1.95 9.16 -2.63
CA TYR A 447 -2.39 10.34 -1.87
C TYR A 447 -3.11 11.39 -2.74
N GLU A 448 -2.57 11.70 -3.92
CA GLU A 448 -3.14 12.65 -4.86
C GLU A 448 -4.48 12.12 -5.41
N VAL A 449 -4.51 10.82 -5.78
CA VAL A 449 -5.71 10.12 -6.23
C VAL A 449 -6.76 10.09 -5.11
N LEU A 450 -6.36 9.79 -3.88
CA LEU A 450 -7.25 9.77 -2.71
C LEU A 450 -7.94 11.11 -2.50
N THR A 451 -7.19 12.21 -2.56
CA THR A 451 -7.74 13.56 -2.35
C THR A 451 -8.84 13.89 -3.36
N GLY A 452 -8.69 13.46 -4.61
CA GLY A 452 -9.69 13.68 -5.66
C GLY A 452 -10.92 12.79 -5.50
N LEU A 453 -10.71 11.50 -5.20
CA LEU A 453 -11.77 10.49 -5.24
C LEU A 453 -12.53 10.31 -3.92
N ARG A 454 -12.05 10.86 -2.80
CA ARG A 454 -12.68 10.69 -1.48
C ARG A 454 -14.12 11.18 -1.39
N PHE A 455 -14.58 12.00 -2.32
CA PHE A 455 -15.95 12.54 -2.36
C PHE A 455 -16.95 11.66 -3.12
N LEU A 456 -16.49 10.60 -3.76
CA LEU A 456 -17.34 9.69 -4.54
C LEU A 456 -17.96 8.59 -3.68
N ARG A 457 -19.10 8.06 -4.16
CA ARG A 457 -19.76 6.89 -3.55
C ARG A 457 -19.15 5.55 -3.94
N GLY A 458 -18.21 5.52 -4.89
CA GLY A 458 -17.55 4.28 -5.34
C GLY A 458 -16.79 3.57 -4.22
N ARG A 459 -16.58 2.26 -4.41
CA ARG A 459 -15.74 1.45 -3.53
C ARG A 459 -14.28 1.61 -3.93
N LEU A 460 -13.41 1.76 -2.95
CA LEU A 460 -12.00 2.03 -3.15
C LEU A 460 -11.17 0.81 -2.76
N ILE A 461 -10.33 0.34 -3.68
CA ILE A 461 -9.34 -0.73 -3.44
C ILE A 461 -7.95 -0.16 -3.61
N PHE A 462 -7.08 -0.36 -2.61
CA PHE A 462 -5.68 0.06 -2.66
C PHE A 462 -4.74 -1.14 -2.67
N GLY A 463 -3.87 -1.20 -3.67
CA GLY A 463 -2.82 -2.20 -3.77
C GLY A 463 -1.48 -1.66 -3.35
N VAL A 464 -0.88 -2.25 -2.33
CA VAL A 464 0.47 -1.93 -1.86
C VAL A 464 1.48 -2.78 -2.63
N HIS A 465 2.17 -2.16 -3.60
CA HIS A 465 3.18 -2.82 -4.45
C HIS A 465 4.58 -2.22 -4.31
N PHE A 466 4.71 -1.00 -3.79
CA PHE A 466 5.98 -0.30 -3.64
C PHE A 466 6.07 0.42 -2.30
N TRP A 467 7.30 0.61 -1.82
CA TRP A 467 7.59 1.24 -0.53
C TRP A 467 7.35 2.74 -0.48
N ARG A 468 7.42 3.43 -1.62
CA ARG A 468 7.54 4.90 -1.72
C ARG A 468 6.46 5.66 -0.95
N GLU A 469 5.28 5.08 -0.82
CA GLU A 469 4.13 5.71 -0.18
C GLU A 469 3.91 5.29 1.26
N ILE A 470 4.58 4.23 1.71
CA ILE A 470 4.40 3.66 3.04
C ILE A 470 5.43 4.23 4.01
N PHE A 471 6.69 4.34 3.58
CA PHE A 471 7.82 4.66 4.46
C PHE A 471 8.61 5.89 3.97
N TYR A 472 9.18 6.64 4.92
CA TYR A 472 10.22 7.62 4.66
C TYR A 472 11.56 6.92 4.38
N HIS A 473 12.46 7.61 3.66
CA HIS A 473 13.79 7.08 3.41
C HIS A 473 14.70 7.42 4.60
N PRO A 474 15.37 6.44 5.25
CA PRO A 474 16.25 6.74 6.38
C PRO A 474 17.64 7.35 6.00
N THR A 475 18.06 7.38 4.73
CA THR A 475 19.36 7.94 4.25
C THR A 475 19.30 8.18 2.73
N PRO A 476 20.03 9.10 2.09
CA PRO A 476 20.05 9.15 0.63
C PRO A 476 20.72 7.89 0.04
N SER A 477 19.94 6.92 -0.46
CA SER A 477 20.47 5.78 -1.22
C SER A 477 20.84 6.23 -2.65
N PRO A 478 21.95 5.76 -3.23
CA PRO A 478 22.32 6.05 -4.62
C PRO A 478 21.39 5.40 -5.68
N GLY A 479 20.34 4.68 -5.28
CA GLY A 479 19.40 3.96 -6.16
C GLY A 479 18.03 4.65 -6.37
N TYR A 480 17.24 4.14 -7.32
CA TYR A 480 15.92 4.68 -7.70
C TYR A 480 14.83 4.45 -6.63
N TYR A 481 15.07 3.54 -5.69
CA TYR A 481 14.13 3.18 -4.62
C TYR A 481 14.90 3.01 -3.29
N PRO A 482 14.25 3.30 -2.14
CA PRO A 482 14.89 3.23 -0.84
C PRO A 482 15.26 1.80 -0.41
N ASP A 483 16.36 1.66 0.34
CA ASP A 483 16.56 0.50 1.22
C ASP A 483 15.59 0.63 2.39
N VAL A 484 14.53 -0.19 2.39
CA VAL A 484 13.53 -0.25 3.46
C VAL A 484 13.83 -1.35 4.47
N GLY A 485 15.09 -1.55 4.80
CA GLY A 485 15.47 -2.32 5.98
C GLY A 485 14.63 -1.95 7.22
N ILE A 486 14.52 -2.91 8.14
CA ILE A 486 13.76 -2.81 9.39
C ILE A 486 14.19 -1.53 10.13
N GLY A 487 13.29 -0.54 10.19
CA GLY A 487 13.54 0.76 10.86
C GLY A 487 13.11 2.01 10.07
N ALA A 488 12.63 1.89 8.83
CA ALA A 488 12.08 3.02 8.10
C ALA A 488 10.79 3.54 8.77
N GLU A 489 10.70 4.85 9.02
CA GLU A 489 9.52 5.43 9.68
C GLU A 489 8.32 5.48 8.72
N PRO A 490 7.12 5.09 9.19
CA PRO A 490 5.91 5.14 8.37
C PRO A 490 5.53 6.60 8.06
N ARG A 491 5.07 6.83 6.83
CA ARG A 491 4.52 8.12 6.40
C ARG A 491 3.16 8.36 7.04
N PRO A 492 2.95 9.46 7.78
CA PRO A 492 1.64 9.82 8.35
C PRO A 492 0.53 9.92 7.29
N GLU A 493 0.86 10.35 6.08
CA GLU A 493 -0.09 10.48 4.97
C GLU A 493 -0.68 9.12 4.56
N PHE A 494 0.07 8.04 4.74
CA PHE A 494 -0.39 6.68 4.43
C PHE A 494 -1.53 6.24 5.34
N ASN A 495 -1.60 6.72 6.59
CA ASN A 495 -2.76 6.46 7.47
C ASN A 495 -4.07 6.99 6.86
N SER A 496 -4.03 8.13 6.16
CA SER A 496 -5.21 8.66 5.48
C SER A 496 -5.71 7.73 4.37
N ILE A 497 -4.79 7.04 3.69
CA ILE A 497 -5.12 5.98 2.72
C ILE A 497 -5.77 4.81 3.47
N LEU A 498 -5.14 4.29 4.52
CA LEU A 498 -5.66 3.13 5.25
C LEU A 498 -7.06 3.37 5.88
N ARG A 499 -7.37 4.59 6.33
CA ARG A 499 -8.68 4.95 6.89
C ARG A 499 -9.79 5.00 5.83
N ARG A 500 -9.45 5.34 4.57
CA ARG A 500 -10.45 5.66 3.55
C ARG A 500 -10.77 4.52 2.59
N PHE A 501 -9.82 3.64 2.33
CA PHE A 501 -10.01 2.54 1.39
C PHE A 501 -10.89 1.43 2.01
N ASP A 502 -11.89 0.98 1.24
CA ASP A 502 -12.78 -0.10 1.67
C ASP A 502 -12.00 -1.42 1.78
N THR A 503 -10.99 -1.64 0.92
CA THR A 503 -10.00 -2.71 1.11
C THR A 503 -8.60 -2.28 0.70
N THR A 504 -7.62 -2.66 1.51
CA THR A 504 -6.20 -2.55 1.21
C THR A 504 -5.65 -3.97 1.06
N TYR A 505 -4.96 -4.26 -0.04
CA TYR A 505 -4.24 -5.52 -0.23
C TYR A 505 -2.75 -5.25 -0.46
N VAL A 506 -1.95 -6.30 -0.30
CA VAL A 506 -0.51 -6.24 -0.53
C VAL A 506 -0.08 -7.27 -1.57
N ASN A 507 1.06 -7.05 -2.21
CA ASN A 507 1.57 -7.94 -3.26
C ASN A 507 2.37 -9.15 -2.76
N SER A 508 2.66 -9.25 -1.46
CA SER A 508 3.41 -10.37 -0.87
C SER A 508 3.16 -10.53 0.64
N LYS A 509 3.54 -11.69 1.19
CA LYS A 509 3.54 -11.91 2.65
C LYS A 509 4.51 -10.97 3.36
N PHE A 510 5.68 -10.71 2.77
CA PHE A 510 6.66 -9.75 3.30
C PHE A 510 6.04 -8.36 3.51
N THR A 511 5.37 -7.85 2.47
CA THR A 511 4.71 -6.54 2.53
C THR A 511 3.56 -6.53 3.54
N ARG A 512 2.81 -7.64 3.68
CA ARG A 512 1.76 -7.79 4.70
C ARG A 512 2.33 -7.66 6.10
N ASP A 513 3.35 -8.44 6.42
CA ASP A 513 3.91 -8.51 7.77
C ASP A 513 4.54 -7.16 8.14
N THR A 514 5.10 -6.46 7.15
CA THR A 514 5.61 -5.09 7.31
C THR A 514 4.47 -4.09 7.58
N LEU A 515 3.38 -4.16 6.81
CA LEU A 515 2.18 -3.31 7.01
C LEU A 515 1.55 -3.56 8.38
N GLU A 516 1.45 -4.82 8.79
CA GLU A 516 0.89 -5.24 10.07
C GLU A 516 1.70 -4.68 11.24
N SER A 517 3.04 -4.80 11.18
CA SER A 517 3.93 -4.26 12.23
C SER A 517 3.92 -2.74 12.33
N SER A 518 3.57 -2.03 11.26
CA SER A 518 3.66 -0.57 11.18
C SER A 518 2.31 0.15 11.34
N PHE A 519 1.20 -0.52 11.04
CA PHE A 519 -0.14 0.10 10.96
C PHE A 519 -1.25 -0.74 11.57
N ASP A 520 -0.92 -1.86 12.25
CA ASP A 520 -1.87 -2.75 12.92
C ASP A 520 -2.99 -3.27 11.99
N LEU A 521 -2.64 -3.48 10.72
CA LEU A 521 -3.52 -3.95 9.66
C LEU A 521 -2.91 -5.17 8.97
N ARG A 522 -3.59 -6.31 9.12
CA ARG A 522 -3.28 -7.52 8.35
C ARG A 522 -4.15 -7.57 7.10
N ALA A 523 -3.51 -7.26 5.96
CA ALA A 523 -4.14 -7.19 4.65
C ALA A 523 -4.11 -8.53 3.89
N PRO A 524 -5.09 -8.81 3.00
CA PRO A 524 -5.04 -9.94 2.08
C PRO A 524 -3.90 -9.78 1.07
N VAL A 525 -3.38 -10.91 0.59
CA VAL A 525 -2.25 -10.94 -0.36
C VAL A 525 -2.76 -11.27 -1.76
N ILE A 526 -2.54 -10.38 -2.71
CA ILE A 526 -2.73 -10.63 -4.16
C ILE A 526 -1.37 -10.50 -4.84
N TYR A 527 -0.76 -11.64 -5.16
CA TYR A 527 0.55 -11.65 -5.81
C TYR A 527 0.51 -11.10 -7.24
N SER A 528 1.58 -10.40 -7.62
CA SER A 528 1.85 -10.01 -9.00
C SER A 528 2.51 -11.17 -9.75
N LEU A 529 1.72 -12.06 -10.35
CA LEU A 529 2.22 -13.32 -10.94
C LEU A 529 2.25 -13.26 -12.46
N PRO A 530 3.19 -13.94 -13.14
CA PRO A 530 3.08 -14.19 -14.58
C PRO A 530 1.87 -15.09 -14.90
N ASP A 531 1.43 -15.08 -16.15
CA ASP A 531 0.37 -15.99 -16.63
C ASP A 531 0.79 -17.47 -16.45
N ASP A 532 -0.20 -18.35 -16.32
CA ASP A 532 0.07 -19.79 -16.17
C ASP A 532 0.53 -20.37 -17.52
N GLU A 533 1.71 -21.00 -17.53
CA GLU A 533 2.27 -21.65 -18.72
C GLU A 533 2.41 -23.16 -18.52
N PRO A 534 2.18 -23.97 -19.57
CA PRO A 534 2.36 -25.41 -19.51
C PRO A 534 3.84 -25.79 -19.38
N ILE A 535 4.08 -26.97 -18.81
CA ILE A 535 5.41 -27.55 -18.68
C ILE A 535 6.04 -27.66 -20.06
N THR A 536 7.21 -27.07 -20.21
CA THR A 536 8.07 -27.29 -21.38
C THR A 536 9.13 -28.31 -21.02
N GLU A 537 9.50 -29.13 -21.98
CA GLU A 537 10.57 -30.12 -21.80
C GLU A 537 11.87 -29.39 -21.41
N ILE A 538 12.45 -29.78 -20.29
CA ILE A 538 13.66 -29.17 -19.75
C ILE A 538 14.84 -29.94 -20.33
N ASP A 539 15.57 -29.34 -21.28
CA ASP A 539 16.86 -29.82 -21.73
C ASP A 539 17.97 -29.12 -20.94
N PRO A 540 18.68 -29.81 -20.01
CA PRO A 540 19.76 -29.21 -19.26
C PRO A 540 20.96 -28.84 -20.14
N ALA A 541 21.17 -29.55 -21.25
CA ALA A 541 22.33 -29.34 -22.14
C ALA A 541 22.20 -28.07 -22.98
N SER A 542 20.98 -27.57 -23.18
CA SER A 542 20.72 -26.31 -23.90
C SER A 542 20.85 -25.06 -23.01
N ARG A 543 21.27 -25.21 -21.76
CA ARG A 543 21.31 -24.15 -20.75
C ARG A 543 22.75 -23.84 -20.32
N ASP A 544 23.30 -22.74 -20.80
CA ASP A 544 24.71 -22.37 -20.57
C ASP A 544 24.93 -20.95 -20.02
N GLU A 545 23.84 -20.21 -19.73
CA GLU A 545 23.92 -18.80 -19.35
C GLU A 545 23.62 -18.54 -17.87
N VAL A 546 24.29 -17.55 -17.28
CA VAL A 546 23.92 -16.91 -16.01
C VAL A 546 23.16 -15.62 -16.33
N LEU A 547 21.89 -15.53 -15.92
CA LEU A 547 21.02 -14.41 -16.27
C LEU A 547 20.80 -13.46 -15.10
N LEU A 548 20.99 -12.16 -15.31
CA LEU A 548 20.48 -11.09 -14.45
C LEU A 548 19.44 -10.26 -15.20
N VAL A 549 18.24 -10.12 -14.63
CA VAL A 549 17.20 -9.29 -15.21
C VAL A 549 17.32 -7.88 -14.65
N ASN A 550 17.69 -6.93 -15.52
CA ASN A 550 17.95 -5.51 -15.24
C ASN A 550 19.40 -5.17 -14.84
N ALA A 551 20.14 -4.56 -15.76
CA ALA A 551 21.53 -4.09 -15.59
C ALA A 551 21.61 -2.80 -14.75
N ARG A 552 21.01 -2.83 -13.56
CA ARG A 552 21.06 -1.74 -12.58
C ARG A 552 21.95 -2.12 -11.40
N SER A 553 22.74 -1.16 -10.93
CA SER A 553 23.60 -1.34 -9.76
C SER A 553 22.79 -1.78 -8.52
N ASP A 554 21.67 -1.12 -8.24
CA ASP A 554 20.81 -1.45 -7.09
C ASP A 554 20.10 -2.82 -7.20
N LYS A 555 20.01 -3.37 -8.42
CA LYS A 555 19.55 -4.74 -8.70
C LYS A 555 20.67 -5.79 -8.66
N GLY A 556 21.91 -5.37 -8.44
CA GLY A 556 23.06 -6.25 -8.29
C GLY A 556 23.95 -6.38 -9.52
N PHE A 557 23.88 -5.45 -10.47
CA PHE A 557 24.74 -5.50 -11.66
C PHE A 557 26.24 -5.46 -11.29
N ASP A 558 26.64 -4.67 -10.29
CA ASP A 558 28.03 -4.61 -9.81
C ASP A 558 28.49 -5.92 -9.17
N LEU A 559 27.57 -6.68 -8.56
CA LEU A 559 27.85 -8.02 -8.07
C LEU A 559 28.06 -8.99 -9.24
N LEU A 560 27.21 -8.93 -10.28
CA LEU A 560 27.37 -9.75 -11.48
C LEU A 560 28.74 -9.53 -12.12
N LEU A 561 29.20 -8.28 -12.27
CA LEU A 561 30.52 -7.98 -12.84
C LEU A 561 31.67 -8.65 -12.05
N ARG A 562 31.64 -8.54 -10.72
CA ARG A 562 32.65 -9.15 -9.81
C ARG A 562 32.61 -10.68 -9.81
N VAL A 563 31.43 -11.28 -10.04
CA VAL A 563 31.24 -12.73 -10.17
C VAL A 563 31.72 -13.22 -11.52
N ALA A 564 31.42 -12.49 -12.60
CA ALA A 564 31.86 -12.82 -13.96
C ALA A 564 33.39 -12.79 -14.11
N GLU A 565 34.06 -11.84 -13.45
CA GLU A 565 35.52 -11.79 -13.33
C GLU A 565 36.12 -13.10 -12.75
N ARG A 566 35.40 -13.75 -11.82
CA ARG A 566 35.82 -15.00 -11.18
C ARG A 566 35.51 -16.24 -12.00
N LEU A 567 34.61 -16.14 -12.97
CA LEU A 567 34.13 -17.23 -13.80
C LEU A 567 34.30 -16.91 -15.30
N PRO A 568 35.55 -16.70 -15.78
CA PRO A 568 35.80 -16.29 -17.18
C PRO A 568 35.35 -17.34 -18.22
N GLY A 569 35.17 -18.60 -17.83
CA GLY A 569 34.66 -19.67 -18.70
C GLY A 569 33.12 -19.79 -18.74
N ARG A 570 32.38 -18.91 -18.09
CA ARG A 570 30.91 -18.93 -18.04
C ARG A 570 30.32 -17.73 -18.76
N ASN A 571 29.22 -17.96 -19.49
CA ASN A 571 28.51 -16.93 -20.24
C ASN A 571 27.52 -16.21 -19.31
N PHE A 572 27.63 -14.89 -19.19
CA PHE A 572 26.68 -14.06 -18.45
C PHE A 572 25.82 -13.26 -19.43
N VAL A 573 24.54 -13.12 -19.11
CA VAL A 573 23.59 -12.31 -19.86
C VAL A 573 22.90 -11.36 -18.89
N THR A 574 22.81 -10.10 -19.28
CA THR A 574 22.03 -9.09 -18.55
C THR A 574 21.14 -8.29 -19.50
N ILE A 575 20.06 -7.71 -18.98
CA ILE A 575 19.09 -6.96 -19.78
C ILE A 575 19.07 -5.51 -19.34
N ALA A 576 19.29 -4.57 -20.25
CA ALA A 576 19.18 -3.14 -19.99
C ALA A 576 17.72 -2.68 -20.15
N THR A 577 16.88 -2.95 -19.14
CA THR A 577 15.42 -2.70 -19.22
C THR A 577 15.02 -1.30 -18.80
N GLN A 578 15.68 -0.76 -17.77
CA GLN A 578 15.43 0.53 -17.15
C GLN A 578 16.70 1.38 -17.04
N THR A 579 17.76 0.93 -17.69
CA THR A 579 19.04 1.61 -17.90
C THR A 579 19.35 1.53 -19.38
N GLU A 580 20.09 2.48 -19.92
CA GLU A 580 20.56 2.36 -21.29
C GLU A 580 21.62 1.27 -21.41
N ARG A 581 21.48 0.45 -22.46
CA ARG A 581 22.41 -0.64 -22.78
C ARG A 581 23.87 -0.20 -22.75
N ARG A 582 24.15 0.99 -23.28
CA ARG A 582 25.50 1.54 -23.37
C ARG A 582 26.20 1.66 -22.01
N PHE A 583 25.50 2.06 -20.95
CA PHE A 583 26.13 2.21 -19.63
C PHE A 583 26.59 0.86 -19.06
N ALA A 584 25.81 -0.19 -19.30
CA ALA A 584 26.20 -1.54 -18.92
C ALA A 584 27.42 -2.02 -19.73
N GLU A 585 27.44 -1.76 -21.04
CA GLU A 585 28.57 -2.10 -21.93
C GLU A 585 29.86 -1.34 -21.57
N GLU A 586 29.76 -0.07 -21.19
CA GLU A 586 30.89 0.73 -20.71
C GLU A 586 31.47 0.18 -19.41
N ALA A 587 30.63 -0.22 -18.45
CA ALA A 587 31.07 -0.83 -17.20
C ALA A 587 31.78 -2.19 -17.43
N ILE A 588 31.25 -3.02 -18.32
CA ILE A 588 31.86 -4.30 -18.73
C ILE A 588 33.24 -4.05 -19.37
N THR A 589 33.30 -3.09 -20.31
CA THR A 589 34.55 -2.72 -21.00
C THR A 589 35.59 -2.19 -20.02
N ALA A 590 35.18 -1.37 -19.05
CA ALA A 590 36.06 -0.81 -18.03
C ALA A 590 36.70 -1.89 -17.14
N MET A 591 36.01 -3.00 -16.90
CA MET A 591 36.53 -4.15 -16.15
C MET A 591 37.28 -5.17 -17.03
N GLY A 592 37.32 -4.96 -18.35
CA GLY A 592 38.02 -5.85 -19.29
C GLY A 592 37.37 -7.24 -19.40
N LEU A 593 36.05 -7.32 -19.23
CA LEU A 593 35.30 -8.57 -19.29
C LEU A 593 34.76 -8.81 -20.72
N ASP A 594 34.91 -10.02 -21.24
CA ASP A 594 34.44 -10.45 -22.57
C ASP A 594 33.35 -11.54 -22.50
N ASN A 595 33.04 -12.02 -21.29
CA ASN A 595 32.08 -13.09 -21.04
C ASN A 595 30.68 -12.61 -20.63
N ILE A 596 30.36 -11.32 -20.85
CA ILE A 596 29.06 -10.73 -20.51
C ILE A 596 28.38 -10.16 -21.76
N THR A 597 27.16 -10.59 -22.04
CA THR A 597 26.30 -10.05 -23.09
C THR A 597 25.21 -9.16 -22.50
N VAL A 598 25.08 -7.92 -23.01
CA VAL A 598 23.98 -7.01 -22.66
C VAL A 598 22.92 -7.04 -23.75
N LEU A 599 21.69 -7.39 -23.37
CA LEU A 599 20.53 -7.37 -24.24
C LEU A 599 19.71 -6.09 -24.05
N GLU A 600 19.08 -5.65 -25.13
CA GLU A 600 18.03 -4.63 -25.10
C GLU A 600 16.78 -5.17 -24.39
N ARG A 601 15.88 -4.25 -24.04
CA ARG A 601 14.56 -4.61 -23.50
C ARG A 601 13.82 -5.57 -24.44
N THR A 602 13.39 -6.71 -23.92
CA THR A 602 12.63 -7.74 -24.65
C THR A 602 11.25 -7.98 -24.01
N SER A 603 10.31 -8.43 -24.81
CA SER A 603 9.01 -8.96 -24.34
C SER A 603 9.01 -10.48 -24.17
N ASP A 604 9.96 -11.20 -24.78
CA ASP A 604 10.08 -12.66 -24.70
C ASP A 604 11.10 -13.05 -23.63
N MET A 605 10.68 -12.92 -22.37
CA MET A 605 11.50 -13.33 -21.22
C MET A 605 11.59 -14.85 -21.07
N ALA A 606 10.56 -15.57 -21.50
CA ALA A 606 10.50 -17.04 -21.42
C ALA A 606 11.65 -17.69 -22.19
N ALA A 607 12.01 -17.17 -23.37
CA ALA A 607 13.18 -17.65 -24.12
C ALA A 607 14.49 -17.49 -23.35
N LEU A 608 14.66 -16.40 -22.59
CA LEU A 608 15.87 -16.17 -21.79
C LEU A 608 15.92 -17.10 -20.57
N TYR A 609 14.79 -17.30 -19.87
CA TYR A 609 14.74 -18.23 -18.75
C TYR A 609 15.05 -19.67 -19.17
N LYS A 610 14.60 -20.09 -20.36
CA LYS A 610 14.88 -21.43 -20.91
C LYS A 610 16.34 -21.66 -21.31
N ARG A 611 17.08 -20.60 -21.62
CA ARG A 611 18.54 -20.64 -21.92
C ARG A 611 19.41 -20.51 -20.67
N ALA A 612 18.88 -19.86 -19.64
CA ALA A 612 19.60 -19.70 -18.40
C ALA A 612 19.78 -21.05 -17.68
N ARG A 613 21.02 -21.33 -17.28
CA ARG A 613 21.37 -22.37 -16.32
C ARG A 613 21.00 -21.95 -14.90
N VAL A 614 21.12 -20.65 -14.60
CA VAL A 614 20.76 -20.06 -13.31
C VAL A 614 20.39 -18.59 -13.49
N VAL A 615 19.42 -18.11 -12.71
CA VAL A 615 19.06 -16.68 -12.64
C VAL A 615 19.57 -16.08 -11.33
N MET A 616 20.20 -14.92 -11.43
CA MET A 616 20.63 -14.10 -10.29
C MET A 616 19.54 -13.08 -9.94
N VAL A 617 19.18 -13.01 -8.66
CA VAL A 617 18.32 -11.95 -8.09
C VAL A 617 19.00 -11.35 -6.86
N PRO A 618 20.11 -10.60 -7.02
CA PRO A 618 20.84 -10.07 -5.88
C PRO A 618 20.05 -9.02 -5.10
N SER A 619 19.55 -7.95 -5.74
CA SER A 619 18.64 -6.96 -5.12
C SER A 619 18.94 -6.57 -3.65
N TYR A 620 20.22 -6.50 -3.22
CA TYR A 620 20.57 -6.14 -1.83
C TYR A 620 20.25 -4.68 -1.51
N HIS A 621 20.43 -3.82 -2.51
CA HIS A 621 20.21 -2.37 -2.43
C HIS A 621 18.83 -1.96 -2.97
N PHE A 622 18.01 -2.94 -3.36
CA PHE A 622 16.61 -2.77 -3.74
C PHE A 622 15.78 -3.85 -3.04
N VAL A 623 15.21 -3.51 -1.87
CA VAL A 623 14.40 -4.48 -1.11
C VAL A 623 13.13 -4.81 -1.90
N GLU A 624 13.08 -6.01 -2.50
CA GLU A 624 11.95 -6.46 -3.31
C GLU A 624 10.67 -6.59 -2.47
N THR A 625 9.60 -5.87 -2.84
CA THR A 625 8.24 -6.17 -2.32
C THR A 625 7.73 -7.50 -2.87
N PHE A 626 7.91 -7.72 -4.17
CA PHE A 626 7.64 -8.97 -4.87
C PHE A 626 8.47 -9.06 -6.16
N SER A 627 9.44 -9.98 -6.22
CA SER A 627 10.25 -10.21 -7.42
C SER A 627 9.60 -11.21 -8.36
N ARG A 628 8.99 -10.71 -9.43
CA ARG A 628 8.43 -11.55 -10.50
C ARG A 628 9.46 -12.45 -11.17
N VAL A 629 10.69 -11.96 -11.29
CA VAL A 629 11.81 -12.66 -11.94
C VAL A 629 12.07 -14.02 -11.29
N VAL A 630 11.91 -14.12 -9.96
CA VAL A 630 12.08 -15.40 -9.24
C VAL A 630 11.04 -16.41 -9.72
N ILE A 631 9.76 -16.06 -9.67
CA ILE A 631 8.66 -16.97 -10.02
C ILE A 631 8.63 -17.27 -11.53
N GLU A 632 8.92 -16.28 -12.37
CA GLU A 632 9.00 -16.45 -13.83
C GLU A 632 10.13 -17.42 -14.22
N ALA A 633 11.33 -17.28 -13.65
CA ALA A 633 12.43 -18.21 -13.89
C ALA A 633 12.11 -19.63 -13.43
N GLN A 634 11.57 -19.75 -12.21
CA GLN A 634 11.19 -21.02 -11.61
C GLN A 634 10.10 -21.74 -12.40
N ARG A 635 9.18 -21.02 -13.05
CA ARG A 635 8.16 -21.60 -13.95
C ARG A 635 8.76 -22.42 -15.09
N HIS A 636 9.95 -22.04 -15.54
CA HIS A 636 10.71 -22.76 -16.56
C HIS A 636 11.71 -23.77 -15.98
N GLY A 637 11.60 -24.10 -14.69
CA GLY A 637 12.51 -25.00 -14.00
C GLY A 637 13.92 -24.42 -13.87
N THR A 638 14.10 -23.11 -13.99
CA THR A 638 15.42 -22.48 -13.90
C THR A 638 15.74 -22.20 -12.43
N PRO A 639 16.83 -22.78 -11.87
CA PRO A 639 17.27 -22.45 -10.52
C PRO A 639 17.54 -20.95 -10.34
N VAL A 640 17.25 -20.45 -9.14
CA VAL A 640 17.43 -19.03 -8.81
C VAL A 640 18.31 -18.91 -7.57
N ILE A 641 19.31 -18.02 -7.64
CA ILE A 641 20.11 -17.58 -6.50
C ILE A 641 19.67 -16.15 -6.17
N GLY A 642 19.34 -15.87 -4.92
CA GLY A 642 18.90 -14.55 -4.49
C GLY A 642 19.51 -14.08 -3.18
N SER A 643 19.24 -12.83 -2.81
CA SER A 643 19.66 -12.28 -1.52
C SER A 643 18.84 -12.81 -0.34
N ASP A 644 19.38 -12.54 0.84
CA ASP A 644 18.74 -12.67 2.15
C ASP A 644 17.86 -11.45 2.53
N ARG A 645 17.51 -10.61 1.56
CA ARG A 645 16.79 -9.34 1.77
C ARG A 645 15.37 -9.37 1.20
N GLY A 646 14.47 -8.64 1.86
CA GLY A 646 13.10 -8.39 1.38
C GLY A 646 12.28 -9.67 1.20
N ASN A 647 11.46 -9.69 0.16
CA ASN A 647 10.63 -10.84 -0.16
C ASN A 647 11.38 -11.98 -0.91
N VAL A 648 12.65 -11.79 -1.28
CA VAL A 648 13.40 -12.78 -2.08
C VAL A 648 13.50 -14.15 -1.37
N PRO A 649 13.87 -14.24 -0.08
CA PRO A 649 13.92 -15.52 0.63
C PRO A 649 12.58 -16.25 0.67
N LEU A 650 11.48 -15.51 0.84
CA LEU A 650 10.13 -16.09 0.87
C LEU A 650 9.69 -16.64 -0.48
N LEU A 651 10.13 -16.04 -1.59
CA LEU A 651 9.84 -16.53 -2.93
C LEU A 651 10.68 -17.74 -3.30
N LEU A 652 11.96 -17.76 -2.89
CA LEU A 652 12.83 -18.92 -3.12
C LEU A 652 12.38 -20.13 -2.29
N ALA A 653 11.89 -19.91 -1.07
CA ALA A 653 11.51 -20.98 -0.15
C ALA A 653 12.59 -22.08 -0.10
N GLU A 654 12.23 -23.36 -0.22
CA GLU A 654 13.17 -24.48 -0.24
C GLU A 654 13.78 -24.73 -1.63
N SER A 655 13.37 -23.98 -2.65
CA SER A 655 13.70 -24.23 -4.06
C SER A 655 14.87 -23.45 -4.62
N GLY A 656 15.40 -22.49 -3.85
CA GLY A 656 16.48 -21.62 -4.30
C GLY A 656 17.55 -21.41 -3.24
N THR A 657 18.67 -20.82 -3.65
CA THR A 657 19.80 -20.54 -2.73
C THR A 657 19.78 -19.08 -2.32
N VAL A 658 19.71 -18.83 -1.02
CA VAL A 658 19.85 -17.49 -0.41
C VAL A 658 21.31 -17.27 -0.02
N LEU A 659 21.93 -16.20 -0.52
CA LEU A 659 23.33 -15.87 -0.25
C LEU A 659 23.48 -14.45 0.31
N GLN A 660 24.62 -14.19 0.96
CA GLN A 660 25.10 -12.85 1.33
C GLN A 660 25.74 -12.15 0.11
N GLU A 661 25.92 -10.83 0.14
CA GLU A 661 26.55 -10.04 -0.95
C GLU A 661 28.06 -10.28 -1.04
N ASP A 662 28.46 -11.51 -1.41
CA ASP A 662 29.86 -11.93 -1.56
C ASP A 662 30.09 -12.58 -2.93
N PRO A 663 30.89 -11.96 -3.83
CA PRO A 663 31.19 -12.52 -5.15
C PRO A 663 31.75 -13.95 -5.12
N ALA A 664 32.51 -14.33 -4.08
CA ALA A 664 33.08 -15.67 -3.97
C ALA A 664 32.02 -16.73 -3.66
N LEU A 665 31.07 -16.43 -2.77
CA LEU A 665 29.96 -17.33 -2.46
C LEU A 665 29.06 -17.54 -3.69
N TRP A 666 28.73 -16.45 -4.39
CA TRP A 666 27.94 -16.51 -5.61
C TRP A 666 28.65 -17.30 -6.72
N ALA A 667 29.95 -17.04 -6.95
CA ALA A 667 30.72 -17.78 -7.95
C ALA A 667 30.81 -19.28 -7.64
N ALA A 668 31.04 -19.66 -6.38
CA ALA A 668 31.09 -21.07 -5.98
C ALA A 668 29.75 -21.79 -6.21
N GLN A 669 28.63 -21.13 -5.88
CA GLN A 669 27.31 -21.72 -6.06
C GLN A 669 26.91 -21.81 -7.54
N ILE A 670 27.22 -20.79 -8.34
CA ILE A 670 27.03 -20.83 -9.80
C ILE A 670 27.85 -21.98 -10.38
N GLU A 671 29.14 -22.09 -10.04
CA GLU A 671 30.01 -23.14 -10.58
C GLU A 671 29.50 -24.54 -10.22
N ARG A 672 28.96 -24.73 -9.01
CA ARG A 672 28.32 -26.00 -8.62
C ARG A 672 27.11 -26.32 -9.52
N LEU A 673 26.23 -25.36 -9.80
CA LEU A 673 25.07 -25.55 -10.70
C LEU A 673 25.48 -25.89 -12.15
N PHE A 674 26.69 -25.53 -12.58
CA PHE A 674 27.23 -25.89 -13.89
C PHE A 674 27.99 -27.22 -13.91
N THR A 675 28.50 -27.70 -12.78
CA THR A 675 29.41 -28.86 -12.72
C THR A 675 28.79 -30.10 -12.07
N ASP A 676 27.78 -29.93 -11.22
CA ASP A 676 27.05 -30.99 -10.52
C ASP A 676 25.64 -31.13 -11.12
N GLU A 677 25.54 -31.98 -12.15
CA GLU A 677 24.29 -32.18 -12.91
C GLU A 677 23.14 -32.75 -12.03
N PRO A 678 23.34 -33.76 -11.16
CA PRO A 678 22.30 -34.20 -10.22
C PRO A 678 21.81 -33.07 -9.32
N TYR A 679 22.73 -32.26 -8.77
CA TYR A 679 22.35 -31.12 -7.94
C TYR A 679 21.51 -30.10 -8.71
N TRP A 680 21.89 -29.79 -9.96
CA TRP A 680 21.12 -28.88 -10.80
C TRP A 680 19.72 -29.42 -11.09
N GLN A 681 19.58 -30.72 -11.38
CA GLN A 681 18.29 -31.37 -11.63
C GLN A 681 17.38 -31.28 -10.41
N ASP A 682 17.89 -31.57 -9.20
CA ASP A 682 17.14 -31.44 -7.95
C ASP A 682 16.66 -29.99 -7.73
N GLN A 683 17.53 -29.01 -7.97
CA GLN A 683 17.17 -27.58 -7.86
C GLN A 683 16.16 -27.16 -8.93
N SER A 684 16.26 -27.68 -10.15
CA SER A 684 15.34 -27.40 -11.27
C SER A 684 13.94 -27.92 -10.98
N VAL A 685 13.82 -29.15 -10.47
CA VAL A 685 12.55 -29.74 -10.04
C VAL A 685 11.95 -28.93 -8.89
N ALA A 686 12.74 -28.61 -7.86
CA ALA A 686 12.27 -27.83 -6.73
C ALA A 686 11.80 -26.43 -7.15
N ALA A 687 12.53 -25.77 -8.06
CA ALA A 687 12.15 -24.48 -8.65
C ALA A 687 10.78 -24.57 -9.32
N TYR A 688 10.59 -25.57 -10.19
CA TYR A 688 9.32 -25.78 -10.87
C TYR A 688 8.16 -26.01 -9.88
N GLU A 689 8.33 -26.93 -8.93
CA GLU A 689 7.34 -27.24 -7.90
C GLU A 689 6.98 -26.02 -7.05
N ASN A 690 7.96 -25.20 -6.70
CA ASN A 690 7.72 -23.96 -5.97
C ASN A 690 6.91 -22.95 -6.78
N SER A 691 7.22 -22.78 -8.08
CA SER A 691 6.45 -21.89 -8.96
C SER A 691 4.97 -22.29 -9.00
N ALA A 692 4.64 -23.59 -9.00
CA ALA A 692 3.27 -24.10 -9.08
C ALA A 692 2.39 -23.69 -7.88
N ARG A 693 3.02 -23.37 -6.74
CA ARG A 693 2.34 -22.81 -5.55
C ARG A 693 1.79 -21.39 -5.81
N TYR A 694 2.28 -20.74 -6.86
CA TYR A 694 1.91 -19.40 -7.30
C TYR A 694 1.25 -19.43 -8.69
N ALA A 695 0.19 -20.21 -8.86
CA ALA A 695 -0.60 -20.20 -10.10
C ALA A 695 -1.41 -18.89 -10.22
N PHE A 696 -1.40 -18.26 -11.39
CA PHE A 696 -2.18 -17.06 -11.68
C PHE A 696 -3.69 -17.33 -11.63
N ALA A 697 -4.14 -18.52 -12.03
CA ALA A 697 -5.55 -18.92 -11.96
C ALA A 697 -6.14 -18.80 -10.55
N GLN A 698 -5.33 -18.94 -9.50
CA GLN A 698 -5.76 -18.77 -8.11
C GLN A 698 -6.03 -17.30 -7.73
N GLN A 699 -5.55 -16.32 -8.52
CA GLN A 699 -5.78 -14.89 -8.28
C GLN A 699 -7.24 -14.50 -8.45
N ARG A 700 -8.00 -15.21 -9.30
CA ARG A 700 -9.44 -14.93 -9.47
C ARG A 700 -10.20 -15.07 -8.16
N GLU A 701 -9.94 -16.14 -7.43
CA GLU A 701 -10.55 -16.39 -6.13
C GLU A 701 -10.12 -15.31 -5.12
N ARG A 702 -8.83 -14.99 -5.05
CA ARG A 702 -8.32 -13.92 -4.17
C ARG A 702 -8.93 -12.55 -4.47
N LEU A 703 -9.07 -12.19 -5.74
CA LEU A 703 -9.71 -10.94 -6.15
C LEU A 703 -11.20 -10.94 -5.76
N SER A 704 -11.91 -12.06 -5.94
CA SER A 704 -13.30 -12.18 -5.51
C SER A 704 -13.47 -12.00 -4.00
N GLN A 705 -12.51 -12.49 -3.22
CA GLN A 705 -12.46 -12.32 -1.76
C GLN A 705 -12.28 -10.87 -1.32
N ILE A 706 -11.80 -9.97 -2.21
CA ILE A 706 -11.70 -8.54 -1.94
C ILE A 706 -12.92 -7.77 -2.48
N VAL A 707 -13.42 -8.15 -3.66
CA VAL A 707 -14.48 -7.41 -4.35
C VAL A 707 -15.87 -7.70 -3.76
N LEU A 708 -16.13 -8.92 -3.32
CA LEU A 708 -17.42 -9.29 -2.71
C LEU A 708 -17.68 -8.63 -1.34
N PRO A 709 -16.74 -8.61 -0.36
CA PRO A 709 -17.01 -8.02 0.95
C PRO A 709 -17.21 -6.51 0.90
N ILE A 710 -16.57 -5.79 -0.04
CA ILE A 710 -16.77 -4.35 -0.15
C ILE A 710 -18.18 -3.98 -0.60
N GLN A 711 -19.00 -4.89 -1.13
CA GLN A 711 -20.37 -4.55 -1.53
C GLN A 711 -21.29 -4.32 -0.32
N GLN A 712 -21.11 -5.12 0.73
CA GLN A 712 -21.76 -4.96 2.03
C GLN A 712 -20.77 -5.29 3.16
N PRO A 713 -19.91 -4.34 3.54
CA PRO A 713 -18.82 -4.59 4.48
C PRO A 713 -19.37 -4.89 5.88
N ILE A 714 -18.99 -6.04 6.44
CA ILE A 714 -19.36 -6.45 7.80
C ILE A 714 -18.09 -6.57 8.63
N LEU A 715 -18.09 -5.92 9.80
CA LEU A 715 -17.01 -5.99 10.77
C LEU A 715 -17.44 -6.83 11.97
N VAL A 716 -16.60 -7.80 12.37
CA VAL A 716 -16.79 -8.55 13.61
C VAL A 716 -15.75 -8.10 14.64
N GLY A 717 -16.22 -7.67 15.81
CA GLY A 717 -15.37 -7.27 16.93
C GLY A 717 -15.14 -8.40 17.94
N VAL A 718 -13.87 -8.71 18.21
CA VAL A 718 -13.44 -9.72 19.19
C VAL A 718 -12.51 -9.15 20.27
N GLY A 719 -12.56 -9.72 21.47
CA GLY A 719 -11.64 -9.35 22.55
C GLY A 719 -10.21 -9.86 22.33
N SER A 720 -9.25 -9.36 23.11
CA SER A 720 -7.81 -9.65 22.95
C SER A 720 -7.31 -10.98 23.52
N GLY A 721 -8.12 -11.71 24.30
CA GLY A 721 -7.71 -12.99 24.86
C GLY A 721 -7.63 -14.07 23.78
N LEU A 722 -6.49 -14.76 23.64
CA LEU A 722 -6.33 -15.85 22.65
C LEU A 722 -7.48 -16.86 22.64
N GLY A 723 -7.97 -17.26 23.82
CA GLY A 723 -9.15 -18.14 23.93
C GLY A 723 -10.40 -17.49 23.32
N ASN A 724 -10.71 -16.24 23.68
CA ASN A 724 -11.84 -15.48 23.15
C ASN A 724 -11.76 -15.35 21.62
N ILE A 725 -10.56 -15.09 21.10
CA ILE A 725 -10.29 -14.96 19.66
C ILE A 725 -10.58 -16.31 18.98
N ILE A 726 -9.95 -17.39 19.44
CA ILE A 726 -10.12 -18.74 18.86
C ILE A 726 -11.58 -19.19 18.93
N HIS A 727 -12.27 -18.97 20.06
CA HIS A 727 -13.68 -19.29 20.22
C HIS A 727 -14.60 -18.47 19.30
N THR A 728 -14.13 -17.36 18.73
CA THR A 728 -14.91 -16.64 17.70
C THR A 728 -14.71 -17.21 16.30
N THR A 729 -13.59 -17.90 16.03
CA THR A 729 -13.26 -18.37 14.68
C THR A 729 -14.32 -19.30 14.03
N PRO A 730 -15.00 -20.20 14.77
CA PRO A 730 -16.14 -20.96 14.23
C PRO A 730 -17.26 -20.07 13.66
N MET A 731 -17.60 -19.00 14.39
CA MET A 731 -18.61 -18.02 13.97
C MET A 731 -18.16 -17.28 12.71
N LEU A 732 -16.91 -16.82 12.65
CA LEU A 732 -16.37 -16.17 11.45
C LEU A 732 -16.47 -17.08 10.21
N ARG A 733 -16.12 -18.36 10.37
CA ARG A 733 -16.24 -19.37 9.30
C ARG A 733 -17.70 -19.56 8.88
N ASN A 734 -18.62 -19.69 9.83
CA ASN A 734 -20.04 -19.87 9.52
C ASN A 734 -20.61 -18.63 8.82
N LEU A 735 -20.33 -17.43 9.31
CA LEU A 735 -20.74 -16.17 8.67
C LEU A 735 -20.26 -16.12 7.21
N ALA A 736 -18.97 -16.37 6.98
CA ALA A 736 -18.42 -16.29 5.64
C ALA A 736 -18.99 -17.35 4.69
N LYS A 737 -19.17 -18.58 5.18
CA LYS A 737 -19.76 -19.70 4.43
C LYS A 737 -21.22 -19.43 4.06
N ARG A 738 -22.04 -18.98 5.02
CA ARG A 738 -23.50 -18.78 4.83
C ARG A 738 -23.80 -17.54 3.98
N TRP A 739 -22.98 -16.49 4.07
CA TRP A 739 -23.10 -15.31 3.21
C TRP A 739 -22.36 -15.42 1.88
N GLY A 740 -21.50 -16.44 1.70
CA GLY A 740 -20.74 -16.64 0.47
C GLY A 740 -19.66 -15.58 0.23
N ARG A 741 -19.17 -14.93 1.29
CA ARG A 741 -18.13 -13.89 1.22
C ARG A 741 -17.39 -13.75 2.55
N PRO A 742 -16.12 -13.31 2.55
CA PRO A 742 -15.38 -13.05 3.79
C PRO A 742 -15.93 -11.85 4.57
N VAL A 743 -15.52 -11.75 5.85
CA VAL A 743 -15.82 -10.62 6.74
C VAL A 743 -14.53 -9.90 7.17
N ASP A 744 -14.65 -8.64 7.59
CA ASP A 744 -13.55 -7.95 8.26
C ASP A 744 -13.61 -8.20 9.77
N VAL A 745 -12.46 -8.17 10.45
CA VAL A 745 -12.37 -8.48 11.90
C VAL A 745 -11.56 -7.40 12.61
N VAL A 746 -12.06 -6.92 13.76
CA VAL A 746 -11.30 -6.06 14.68
C VAL A 746 -11.04 -6.76 16.00
N VAL A 747 -9.78 -6.79 16.42
CA VAL A 747 -9.35 -7.34 17.72
C VAL A 747 -9.11 -6.18 18.69
N ALA A 748 -9.81 -6.19 19.82
CA ALA A 748 -9.64 -5.21 20.91
C ALA A 748 -8.40 -5.54 21.76
N GLY A 749 -7.23 -5.61 21.12
CA GLY A 749 -5.93 -5.87 21.73
C GLY A 749 -4.88 -4.83 21.39
N ASP A 750 -3.71 -4.97 22.00
CA ASP A 750 -2.58 -4.05 21.97
C ASP A 750 -1.32 -4.68 21.33
N HIS A 751 -1.46 -5.85 20.71
CA HIS A 751 -0.36 -6.59 20.08
C HIS A 751 -0.74 -7.08 18.68
N GLY A 752 0.03 -6.67 17.65
CA GLY A 752 -0.24 -6.98 16.24
C GLY A 752 -0.30 -8.48 15.92
N ASP A 753 0.51 -9.30 16.59
CA ASP A 753 0.57 -10.76 16.40
C ASP A 753 -0.77 -11.49 16.60
N LEU A 754 -1.75 -10.85 17.27
CA LEU A 754 -3.10 -11.39 17.46
C LEU A 754 -3.89 -11.48 16.15
N LEU A 755 -3.57 -10.63 15.15
CA LEU A 755 -4.30 -10.58 13.88
C LEU A 755 -4.08 -11.84 13.05
N PHE A 756 -2.91 -12.47 13.15
CA PHE A 756 -2.65 -13.77 12.53
C PHE A 756 -3.70 -14.83 12.93
N VAL A 757 -4.10 -14.85 14.21
CA VAL A 757 -4.96 -15.91 14.76
C VAL A 757 -6.31 -15.98 14.06
N VAL A 758 -6.91 -14.83 13.74
CA VAL A 758 -8.19 -14.72 13.03
C VAL A 758 -8.06 -14.81 11.51
N SER A 759 -6.85 -14.77 10.96
CA SER A 759 -6.65 -14.59 9.53
C SER A 759 -6.68 -15.91 8.77
N LEU A 760 -7.85 -16.31 8.27
CA LEU A 760 -8.04 -17.45 7.38
C LEU A 760 -8.50 -16.98 6.00
N SER A 761 -7.74 -17.32 4.96
CA SER A 761 -8.04 -16.96 3.56
C SER A 761 -9.43 -17.45 3.16
N GLY A 762 -10.19 -16.59 2.48
CA GLY A 762 -11.58 -16.84 2.11
C GLY A 762 -12.62 -16.65 3.22
N ILE A 763 -12.20 -16.53 4.47
CA ILE A 763 -13.09 -16.32 5.63
C ILE A 763 -12.96 -14.90 6.18
N VAL A 764 -11.73 -14.43 6.35
CA VAL A 764 -11.42 -13.07 6.79
C VAL A 764 -10.76 -12.30 5.66
N ASN A 765 -11.32 -11.15 5.31
CA ASN A 765 -10.79 -10.28 4.27
C ASN A 765 -9.65 -9.43 4.84
N GLN A 766 -9.92 -8.62 5.87
CA GLN A 766 -8.92 -7.84 6.60
C GLN A 766 -9.08 -8.00 8.11
N ALA A 767 -7.96 -7.94 8.84
CA ALA A 767 -7.96 -7.92 10.30
C ALA A 767 -7.24 -6.66 10.81
N PHE A 768 -7.80 -6.05 11.85
CA PHE A 768 -7.35 -4.79 12.45
C PHE A 768 -7.16 -4.92 13.95
N LEU A 769 -6.19 -4.23 14.54
CA LEU A 769 -6.35 -3.80 15.93
C LEU A 769 -7.29 -2.60 16.00
N ILE A 770 -7.87 -2.37 17.18
CA ILE A 770 -8.77 -1.24 17.39
C ILE A 770 -8.02 0.09 17.26
N GLY A 771 -8.45 0.95 16.32
CA GLY A 771 -7.84 2.26 16.06
C GLY A 771 -8.56 3.03 14.94
N ASP A 772 -8.10 4.23 14.61
CA ASP A 772 -8.77 5.10 13.61
C ASP A 772 -8.95 4.40 12.24
N ASN A 773 -7.98 3.57 11.85
CA ASN A 773 -7.98 2.81 10.58
C ASN A 773 -9.19 1.88 10.43
N VAL A 774 -9.80 1.42 11.54
CA VAL A 774 -11.02 0.59 11.51
C VAL A 774 -12.26 1.36 11.95
N LEU A 775 -12.13 2.38 12.80
CA LEU A 775 -13.27 3.17 13.29
C LEU A 775 -13.85 4.09 12.21
N GLU A 776 -13.01 4.65 11.34
CA GLU A 776 -13.41 5.58 10.28
C GLU A 776 -13.82 4.88 8.97
N ARG A 777 -13.58 3.57 8.85
CA ARG A 777 -13.97 2.76 7.69
C ARG A 777 -15.48 2.51 7.67
N ARG A 778 -16.05 2.49 6.46
CA ARG A 778 -17.49 2.32 6.21
C ARG A 778 -17.90 0.85 6.32
N TYR A 779 -18.78 0.53 7.26
CA TYR A 779 -19.39 -0.79 7.40
C TYR A 779 -20.91 -0.73 7.30
N ASP A 780 -21.54 -1.75 6.72
CA ASP A 780 -22.99 -1.90 6.78
C ASP A 780 -23.39 -2.39 8.18
N THR A 781 -22.64 -3.36 8.71
CA THR A 781 -22.92 -3.98 10.01
C THR A 781 -21.63 -4.16 10.81
N VAL A 782 -21.67 -3.76 12.08
CA VAL A 782 -20.66 -4.13 13.07
C VAL A 782 -21.30 -5.08 14.06
N PHE A 783 -20.70 -6.25 14.27
CA PHE A 783 -21.15 -7.24 15.25
C PHE A 783 -20.08 -7.43 16.32
N LEU A 784 -20.38 -7.03 17.56
CA LEU A 784 -19.46 -7.13 18.69
C LEU A 784 -19.76 -8.37 19.52
N THR A 785 -18.81 -9.29 19.58
CA THR A 785 -18.90 -10.49 20.42
C THR A 785 -18.87 -10.12 21.90
N HIS A 786 -19.26 -11.07 22.75
CA HIS A 786 -19.37 -10.85 24.19
C HIS A 786 -17.99 -10.52 24.80
N SER A 787 -16.93 -10.98 24.15
CA SER A 787 -15.54 -10.80 24.56
C SER A 787 -14.97 -9.41 24.23
N PHE A 788 -15.62 -8.62 23.37
CA PHE A 788 -15.13 -7.31 22.94
C PHE A 788 -15.02 -6.29 24.09
N GLY A 789 -15.72 -6.54 25.20
CA GLY A 789 -15.74 -5.68 26.38
C GLY A 789 -17.01 -4.84 26.48
N ALA A 790 -17.15 -4.09 27.58
CA ALA A 790 -18.36 -3.32 27.89
C ALA A 790 -18.47 -2.01 27.09
N MET A 791 -17.34 -1.46 26.63
CA MET A 791 -17.34 -0.25 25.82
C MET A 791 -17.62 -0.57 24.35
N THR A 792 -18.50 0.22 23.74
CA THR A 792 -18.75 0.19 22.29
C THR A 792 -18.18 1.46 21.68
N PRO A 793 -17.02 1.39 21.01
CA PRO A 793 -16.49 2.50 20.22
C PRO A 793 -17.50 2.97 19.16
N ARG A 794 -17.35 4.22 18.71
CA ARG A 794 -18.15 4.75 17.60
C ARG A 794 -17.54 4.29 16.28
N PHE A 795 -18.10 3.22 15.70
CA PHE A 795 -17.76 2.77 14.35
C PHE A 795 -18.55 3.55 13.30
N SER A 796 -17.95 3.78 12.13
CA SER A 796 -18.69 4.28 10.96
C SER A 796 -19.51 3.17 10.32
N ALA A 797 -20.66 2.84 10.92
CA ALA A 797 -21.52 1.75 10.48
C ALA A 797 -23.03 2.06 10.51
N ARG A 798 -23.81 1.50 9.56
CA ARG A 798 -25.29 1.65 9.53
C ARG A 798 -25.95 1.01 10.74
N ARG A 799 -25.43 -0.13 11.22
CA ARG A 799 -25.89 -0.78 12.45
C ARG A 799 -24.72 -1.36 13.23
N THR A 800 -24.76 -1.20 14.55
CA THR A 800 -23.84 -1.87 15.49
C THR A 800 -24.67 -2.72 16.42
N LEU A 801 -24.39 -4.03 16.44
CA LEU A 801 -25.06 -5.02 17.26
C LEU A 801 -24.05 -5.57 18.26
N CYS A 802 -24.47 -5.75 19.52
CA CYS A 802 -23.64 -6.44 20.50
C CYS A 802 -24.34 -7.70 20.97
N SER A 803 -23.62 -8.81 21.03
CA SER A 803 -24.15 -10.08 21.57
C SER A 803 -24.78 -9.94 22.96
N ARG A 804 -24.28 -9.00 23.79
CA ARG A 804 -24.86 -8.70 25.13
C ARG A 804 -26.26 -8.10 25.10
N ASP A 805 -26.69 -7.58 23.95
CA ASP A 805 -28.05 -7.09 23.74
C ASP A 805 -29.03 -8.27 23.57
N TRP A 806 -28.51 -9.46 23.24
CA TRP A 806 -29.24 -10.72 23.21
C TRP A 806 -29.10 -11.49 24.53
N ASP A 807 -27.87 -11.76 24.97
CA ASP A 807 -27.57 -12.47 26.23
C ASP A 807 -26.15 -12.18 26.72
N VAL A 808 -25.91 -12.31 28.02
CA VAL A 808 -24.61 -12.07 28.65
C VAL A 808 -23.91 -13.39 28.95
N PHE A 809 -22.77 -13.64 28.28
CA PHE A 809 -21.98 -14.84 28.56
C PHE A 809 -21.35 -14.80 29.96
N HIS A 810 -21.50 -15.90 30.70
CA HIS A 810 -20.97 -16.06 32.05
C HIS A 810 -20.47 -17.50 32.29
N PRO A 811 -19.62 -17.76 33.29
CA PRO A 811 -19.02 -19.08 33.48
C PRO A 811 -20.01 -20.25 33.66
N ASN A 812 -21.22 -20.00 34.18
CA ASN A 812 -22.25 -21.03 34.37
C ASN A 812 -23.12 -21.29 33.12
N HIS A 813 -22.90 -20.53 32.05
CA HIS A 813 -23.73 -20.53 30.86
C HIS A 813 -23.89 -21.95 30.27
N ALA A 814 -25.07 -22.23 29.70
CA ALA A 814 -25.41 -23.55 29.18
C ALA A 814 -24.55 -23.94 27.97
N LEU A 815 -24.34 -22.99 27.06
CA LEU A 815 -23.56 -23.16 25.82
C LEU A 815 -22.06 -23.03 26.06
N HIS A 816 -21.28 -23.71 25.22
CA HIS A 816 -19.85 -23.44 25.07
C HIS A 816 -19.64 -22.00 24.52
N GLU A 817 -18.52 -21.34 24.84
CA GLU A 817 -18.27 -19.96 24.37
C GLU A 817 -18.32 -19.82 22.84
N ALA A 818 -17.77 -20.80 22.13
CA ALA A 818 -17.82 -20.84 20.67
C ALA A 818 -19.25 -21.01 20.11
N GLU A 819 -20.06 -21.85 20.77
CA GLU A 819 -21.47 -22.04 20.41
C GLU A 819 -22.30 -20.80 20.76
N PHE A 820 -21.98 -20.13 21.87
CA PHE A 820 -22.61 -18.87 22.25
C PHE A 820 -22.41 -17.77 21.19
N ASN A 821 -21.20 -17.65 20.64
CA ASN A 821 -20.93 -16.71 19.55
C ASN A 821 -21.78 -17.02 18.31
N LEU A 822 -21.88 -18.30 17.93
CA LEU A 822 -22.73 -18.75 16.83
C LEU A 822 -24.22 -18.49 17.09
N ALA A 823 -24.70 -18.79 18.30
CA ALA A 823 -26.08 -18.55 18.70
C ALA A 823 -26.43 -17.05 18.74
N ALA A 824 -25.48 -16.20 19.15
CA ALA A 824 -25.65 -14.75 19.10
C ALA A 824 -25.72 -14.24 17.65
N ALA A 825 -24.88 -14.79 16.75
CA ALA A 825 -24.96 -14.48 15.32
C ALA A 825 -26.27 -14.96 14.69
N ASP A 826 -26.78 -16.13 15.06
CA ASP A 826 -28.09 -16.60 14.61
C ASP A 826 -29.20 -15.66 15.07
N ALA A 827 -29.24 -15.33 16.37
CA ALA A 827 -30.28 -14.49 16.95
C ALA A 827 -30.27 -13.04 16.43
N LEU A 828 -29.09 -12.43 16.25
CA LEU A 828 -28.95 -11.00 15.93
C LEU A 828 -28.67 -10.72 14.46
N LEU A 829 -28.03 -11.65 13.74
CA LEU A 829 -27.71 -11.52 12.31
C LEU A 829 -28.56 -12.43 11.42
N GLY A 830 -29.34 -13.36 11.99
CA GLY A 830 -30.17 -14.31 11.24
C GLY A 830 -29.34 -15.37 10.50
N VAL A 831 -28.17 -15.73 11.02
CA VAL A 831 -27.26 -16.69 10.38
C VAL A 831 -27.28 -18.04 11.13
N PRO A 832 -28.03 -19.04 10.64
CA PRO A 832 -28.14 -20.33 11.32
C PRO A 832 -26.81 -21.08 11.32
N TYR A 833 -26.66 -22.02 12.25
CA TYR A 833 -25.49 -22.87 12.39
C TYR A 833 -25.87 -24.31 12.76
N ASP A 834 -24.98 -25.24 12.43
CA ASP A 834 -25.06 -26.64 12.83
C ASP A 834 -24.01 -26.94 13.92
N ILE A 835 -24.19 -28.04 14.67
CA ILE A 835 -23.25 -28.40 15.75
C ILE A 835 -21.81 -28.62 15.26
N ASP A 836 -21.66 -29.06 14.00
CA ASP A 836 -20.36 -29.26 13.37
C ASP A 836 -19.64 -27.91 13.12
N ASP A 837 -20.39 -26.83 12.91
CA ASP A 837 -19.80 -25.49 12.77
C ASP A 837 -19.10 -25.08 14.08
N VAL A 838 -19.64 -25.47 15.25
CA VAL A 838 -19.04 -25.20 16.59
C VAL A 838 -17.67 -25.87 16.75
N ARG A 839 -17.49 -27.07 16.17
CA ARG A 839 -16.27 -27.90 16.26
C ARG A 839 -15.22 -27.56 15.21
N ALA A 840 -15.38 -26.42 14.53
CA ALA A 840 -14.53 -26.03 13.42
C ALA A 840 -13.63 -24.79 13.69
N PRO A 841 -12.95 -24.67 14.85
CA PRO A 841 -12.04 -23.55 15.11
C PRO A 841 -10.83 -23.59 14.17
N TYR A 842 -10.14 -22.46 14.03
CA TYR A 842 -8.88 -22.36 13.29
C TYR A 842 -7.91 -21.39 13.94
N CYS A 843 -6.65 -21.47 13.57
CA CYS A 843 -5.61 -20.50 13.88
C CYS A 843 -4.84 -20.19 12.60
N GLY A 844 -5.15 -19.04 12.02
CA GLY A 844 -4.62 -18.65 10.72
C GLY A 844 -4.92 -19.65 9.59
N ASP A 845 -4.07 -19.66 8.56
CA ASP A 845 -4.10 -20.60 7.44
C ASP A 845 -3.41 -21.95 7.74
N LEU A 846 -2.98 -22.18 8.98
CA LEU A 846 -2.20 -23.37 9.33
C LEU A 846 -3.04 -24.66 9.27
N ARG A 847 -2.39 -25.76 8.88
CA ARG A 847 -2.97 -27.09 8.80
C ARG A 847 -2.02 -28.11 9.41
N TRP A 848 -2.52 -28.88 10.36
CA TRP A 848 -1.78 -30.00 10.92
C TRP A 848 -1.96 -31.24 10.06
N THR A 849 -0.87 -31.99 9.92
CA THR A 849 -0.86 -33.34 9.37
C THR A 849 -0.10 -34.22 10.36
N VAL A 850 -0.42 -35.51 10.42
CA VAL A 850 0.21 -36.43 11.37
C VAL A 850 1.73 -36.46 11.14
N PRO A 851 2.54 -35.99 12.12
CA PRO A 851 3.99 -35.97 11.96
C PRO A 851 4.56 -37.39 11.92
N LYS A 852 5.69 -37.57 11.22
CA LYS A 852 6.41 -38.86 11.17
C LYS A 852 7.01 -39.22 12.53
N ASP A 853 7.57 -38.23 13.22
CA ASP A 853 8.22 -38.40 14.51
C ASP A 853 7.26 -38.13 15.66
N ARG A 854 7.36 -38.92 16.72
CA ARG A 854 6.52 -38.77 17.91
C ARG A 854 7.09 -37.70 18.85
N LEU A 855 6.74 -36.44 18.63
CA LEU A 855 7.04 -35.33 19.56
C LEU A 855 5.79 -34.97 20.38
N VAL A 856 5.93 -34.82 21.70
CA VAL A 856 4.85 -34.35 22.58
C VAL A 856 5.11 -32.89 22.98
N GLY A 857 4.17 -32.00 22.71
CA GLY A 857 4.27 -30.58 23.07
C GLY A 857 3.60 -30.27 24.40
N PHE A 858 4.24 -29.46 25.24
CA PHE A 858 3.73 -29.02 26.53
C PHE A 858 3.59 -27.51 26.61
N HIS A 859 2.54 -27.06 27.32
CA HIS A 859 2.40 -25.66 27.72
C HIS A 859 1.94 -25.57 29.19
N ALA A 860 2.88 -25.21 30.07
CA ALA A 860 2.69 -25.23 31.51
C ALA A 860 2.20 -23.90 32.12
N GLY A 861 2.31 -22.79 31.39
CA GLY A 861 2.00 -21.48 31.93
C GLY A 861 0.59 -20.98 31.59
N SER A 862 0.06 -20.15 32.45
CA SER A 862 -1.04 -19.21 32.19
C SER A 862 -0.60 -17.91 32.88
N LYS A 863 -1.13 -16.74 32.49
CA LYS A 863 -0.75 -15.42 33.04
C LYS A 863 -0.57 -15.41 34.57
N ASP A 864 0.27 -14.51 35.07
CA ASP A 864 0.48 -14.32 36.52
C ASP A 864 -0.79 -13.82 37.25
N GLY A 865 -0.67 -13.69 38.57
CA GLY A 865 -1.76 -13.27 39.44
C GLY A 865 -2.81 -14.37 39.61
N VAL A 866 -4.09 -14.00 39.46
CA VAL A 866 -5.22 -14.92 39.65
C VAL A 866 -5.13 -16.17 38.78
N TRP A 867 -4.61 -16.02 37.55
CA TRP A 867 -4.58 -17.10 36.55
C TRP A 867 -3.48 -18.14 36.81
N ALA A 868 -2.49 -17.84 37.65
CA ALA A 868 -1.45 -18.79 38.06
C ALA A 868 -2.02 -20.01 38.80
N THR A 869 -3.24 -19.89 39.37
CA THR A 869 -3.96 -20.99 40.01
C THR A 869 -4.36 -22.13 39.07
N LYS A 870 -4.33 -21.89 37.75
CA LYS A 870 -4.58 -22.89 36.72
C LYS A 870 -3.35 -23.75 36.41
N ARG A 871 -2.17 -23.41 36.93
CA ARG A 871 -0.91 -24.09 36.57
C ARG A 871 -0.83 -25.46 37.24
N TRP A 872 -0.74 -26.51 36.43
CA TRP A 872 -0.38 -27.85 36.90
C TRP A 872 1.13 -27.92 37.20
N PRO A 873 1.57 -28.29 38.41
CA PRO A 873 2.98 -28.18 38.79
C PRO A 873 3.87 -29.33 38.27
N TRP A 874 3.29 -30.41 37.73
CA TRP A 874 4.00 -31.67 37.50
C TRP A 874 4.49 -31.90 36.06
N PHE A 875 4.51 -30.86 35.21
CA PHE A 875 4.96 -30.98 33.82
C PHE A 875 6.40 -31.54 33.68
N ALA A 876 7.33 -31.11 34.53
CA ALA A 876 8.72 -31.59 34.49
C ALA A 876 8.83 -33.09 34.82
N GLU A 877 8.02 -33.58 35.77
CA GLU A 877 7.97 -35.00 36.12
C GLU A 877 7.32 -35.83 34.99
N LEU A 878 6.25 -35.31 34.38
CA LEU A 878 5.65 -35.95 33.21
C LEU A 878 6.64 -36.03 32.03
N ALA A 879 7.39 -34.95 31.77
CA ALA A 879 8.43 -34.93 30.74
C ALA A 879 9.48 -36.01 31.00
N ARG A 880 10.00 -36.10 32.23
CA ARG A 880 10.94 -37.14 32.65
C ARG A 880 10.41 -38.55 32.38
N GLN A 881 9.13 -38.79 32.70
CA GLN A 881 8.49 -40.10 32.47
C GLN A 881 8.33 -40.43 30.99
N LEU A 882 8.00 -39.47 30.13
CA LEU A 882 7.92 -39.66 28.68
C LEU A 882 9.30 -39.88 28.05
N THR A 883 10.30 -39.06 28.41
CA THR A 883 11.66 -39.20 27.92
C THR A 883 12.28 -40.54 28.31
N SER A 884 12.00 -41.04 29.52
CA SER A 884 12.43 -42.39 29.95
C SER A 884 11.85 -43.53 29.10
N ARG A 885 10.75 -43.26 28.38
CA ARG A 885 10.10 -44.18 27.44
C ARG A 885 10.52 -43.94 25.98
N GLY A 886 11.52 -43.08 25.74
CA GLY A 886 12.01 -42.73 24.41
C GLY A 886 11.14 -41.75 23.64
N ILE A 887 10.20 -41.06 24.30
CA ILE A 887 9.31 -40.07 23.68
C ILE A 887 9.89 -38.66 23.93
N PRO A 888 10.34 -37.94 22.90
CA PRO A 888 10.81 -36.56 23.04
C PRO A 888 9.66 -35.62 23.41
N VAL A 889 10.00 -34.59 24.19
CA VAL A 889 9.03 -33.60 24.69
C VAL A 889 9.57 -32.20 24.44
N ALA A 890 8.72 -31.28 24.00
CA ALA A 890 9.05 -29.87 23.78
C ALA A 890 8.14 -28.94 24.58
N SER A 891 8.66 -27.81 25.07
CA SER A 891 7.89 -26.78 25.77
C SER A 891 7.60 -25.58 24.86
N PHE A 892 6.38 -25.07 24.93
CA PHE A 892 5.88 -23.92 24.17
C PHE A 892 5.33 -22.85 25.11
N GLY A 893 5.30 -21.61 24.64
CA GLY A 893 4.88 -20.44 25.43
C GLY A 893 5.87 -19.29 25.34
N THR A 894 5.78 -18.37 26.28
CA THR A 894 6.78 -17.31 26.46
C THR A 894 8.09 -17.88 27.01
N PRO A 895 9.25 -17.19 26.87
CA PRO A 895 10.55 -17.71 27.31
C PRO A 895 10.63 -18.15 28.78
N ASP A 896 9.81 -17.54 29.65
CA ASP A 896 9.69 -17.85 31.08
C ASP A 896 8.83 -19.11 31.37
N GLU A 897 8.18 -19.67 30.36
CA GLU A 897 7.34 -20.88 30.46
C GLU A 897 8.08 -22.17 30.06
N ALA A 898 9.40 -22.08 29.82
CA ALA A 898 10.23 -23.24 29.50
C ALA A 898 10.23 -24.28 30.63
N ILE A 899 10.11 -25.56 30.27
CA ILE A 899 9.98 -26.66 31.25
C ILE A 899 11.32 -27.39 31.34
N PRO A 900 11.89 -27.59 32.55
CA PRO A 900 13.13 -28.35 32.70
C PRO A 900 13.01 -29.78 32.15
N GLY A 901 13.98 -30.18 31.34
CA GLY A 901 14.03 -31.53 30.75
C GLY A 901 13.28 -31.68 29.42
N THR A 902 12.75 -30.60 28.83
CA THR A 902 12.15 -30.60 27.49
C THR A 902 13.05 -29.88 26.48
N ILE A 903 12.80 -30.10 25.18
CA ILE A 903 13.34 -29.27 24.10
C ILE A 903 12.68 -27.89 24.20
N ASP A 904 13.47 -26.85 24.34
CA ASP A 904 12.94 -25.48 24.46
C ASP A 904 12.50 -24.95 23.09
N MET A 905 11.18 -24.83 22.91
CA MET A 905 10.53 -24.24 21.74
C MET A 905 9.74 -22.96 22.11
N THR A 906 10.06 -22.35 23.26
CA THR A 906 9.43 -21.11 23.72
C THR A 906 9.93 -19.88 22.94
N GLY A 907 9.31 -18.72 23.19
CA GLY A 907 9.66 -17.45 22.55
C GLY A 907 9.14 -17.29 21.12
N GLY A 908 9.57 -16.23 20.43
CA GLY A 908 9.04 -15.86 19.11
C GLY A 908 7.62 -15.31 19.16
N ASN A 909 7.05 -14.99 17.99
CA ASN A 909 5.66 -14.53 17.88
C ASN A 909 4.65 -15.69 17.82
N ILE A 910 3.36 -15.36 17.88
CA ILE A 910 2.27 -16.36 17.90
C ILE A 910 2.29 -17.24 16.63
N GLU A 911 2.51 -16.65 15.45
CA GLU A 911 2.58 -17.39 14.17
C GLU A 911 3.73 -18.40 14.16
N GLN A 912 4.91 -18.01 14.67
CA GLN A 912 6.08 -18.87 14.82
C GLN A 912 5.86 -20.00 15.84
N MET A 913 5.18 -19.71 16.96
CA MET A 913 4.82 -20.71 17.96
C MET A 913 3.85 -21.74 17.37
N ALA A 914 2.74 -21.27 16.76
CA ALA A 914 1.74 -22.13 16.14
C ALA A 914 2.33 -23.00 15.02
N THR A 915 3.26 -22.45 14.23
CA THR A 915 4.00 -23.20 13.20
C THR A 915 4.88 -24.29 13.81
N ARG A 916 5.63 -24.00 14.88
CA ARG A 916 6.44 -25.02 15.58
C ARG A 916 5.58 -26.11 16.21
N MET A 917 4.38 -25.77 16.69
CA MET A 917 3.43 -26.75 17.26
C MET A 917 2.99 -27.79 16.23
N LEU A 918 3.01 -27.50 14.92
CA LEU A 918 2.63 -28.46 13.88
C LEU A 918 3.50 -29.73 13.86
N ASN A 919 4.71 -29.67 14.43
CA ASN A 919 5.59 -30.83 14.56
C ASN A 919 5.20 -31.75 15.73
N CYS A 920 4.23 -31.37 16.56
CA CYS A 920 3.77 -32.18 17.68
C CYS A 920 2.77 -33.23 17.22
N SER A 921 2.98 -34.47 17.66
CA SER A 921 2.04 -35.59 17.47
C SER A 921 0.91 -35.58 18.50
N GLN A 922 1.16 -35.03 19.69
CA GLN A 922 0.21 -34.84 20.79
C GLN A 922 0.60 -33.59 21.59
N PHE A 923 -0.35 -33.02 22.33
CA PHE A 923 -0.14 -31.82 23.12
C PHE A 923 -0.76 -31.96 24.52
N VAL A 924 -0.12 -31.39 25.55
CA VAL A 924 -0.66 -31.30 26.92
C VAL A 924 -0.56 -29.86 27.39
N ALA A 925 -1.67 -29.28 27.82
CA ALA A 925 -1.70 -27.87 28.23
C ALA A 925 -2.68 -27.62 29.38
N ASN A 926 -2.39 -26.62 30.20
CA ASN A 926 -3.38 -26.07 31.13
C ASN A 926 -4.48 -25.30 30.38
N ASP A 927 -5.57 -24.92 31.06
CA ASP A 927 -6.54 -23.94 30.57
C ASP A 927 -5.87 -22.59 30.23
N SER A 928 -5.50 -22.41 28.95
CA SER A 928 -4.72 -21.30 28.43
C SER A 928 -5.09 -20.94 26.99
N GLY A 929 -4.55 -19.83 26.48
CA GLY A 929 -4.67 -19.47 25.06
C GLY A 929 -3.98 -20.48 24.13
N VAL A 930 -2.82 -21.01 24.52
CA VAL A 930 -2.05 -21.96 23.70
C VAL A 930 -2.73 -23.33 23.63
N MET A 931 -3.47 -23.72 24.68
CA MET A 931 -4.36 -24.87 24.64
C MET A 931 -5.41 -24.73 23.53
N ASN A 932 -6.00 -23.53 23.38
CA ASN A 932 -6.94 -23.24 22.31
C ASN A 932 -6.29 -23.24 20.92
N ILE A 933 -5.03 -22.77 20.80
CA ILE A 933 -4.27 -22.89 19.55
C ILE A 933 -4.10 -24.36 19.17
N ALA A 934 -3.62 -25.22 20.08
CA ALA A 934 -3.44 -26.65 19.81
C ALA A 934 -4.75 -27.31 19.36
N ASN A 935 -5.86 -27.01 20.05
CA ASN A 935 -7.19 -27.51 19.66
C ASN A 935 -7.62 -27.03 18.27
N SER A 936 -7.38 -25.76 17.94
CA SER A 936 -7.73 -25.17 16.63
C SER A 936 -6.89 -25.68 15.46
N LEU A 937 -5.69 -26.20 15.75
CA LEU A 937 -4.82 -26.86 14.78
C LEU A 937 -5.18 -28.34 14.61
N ASN A 938 -6.15 -28.88 15.37
CA ASN A 938 -6.50 -30.30 15.44
C ASN A 938 -5.35 -31.20 15.90
N ILE A 939 -4.40 -30.68 16.69
CA ILE A 939 -3.37 -31.49 17.34
C ILE A 939 -4.05 -32.26 18.49
N PRO A 940 -3.89 -33.60 18.58
CA PRO A 940 -4.44 -34.37 19.69
C PRO A 940 -4.03 -33.79 21.05
N LEU A 941 -4.99 -33.36 21.86
CA LEU A 941 -4.74 -32.51 23.02
C LEU A 941 -5.32 -33.10 24.30
N ILE A 942 -4.55 -33.05 25.38
CA ILE A 942 -5.03 -33.25 26.76
C ILE A 942 -5.00 -31.90 27.48
N ALA A 943 -6.18 -31.31 27.71
CA ALA A 943 -6.33 -30.03 28.39
C ALA A 943 -6.63 -30.24 29.88
N LEU A 944 -5.85 -29.60 30.76
CA LEU A 944 -5.95 -29.77 32.21
C LEU A 944 -6.79 -28.64 32.83
N PHE A 945 -7.86 -29.01 33.54
CA PHE A 945 -8.82 -28.10 34.16
C PHE A 945 -8.98 -28.35 35.66
N GLY A 946 -9.22 -27.26 36.40
CA GLY A 946 -9.48 -27.31 37.83
C GLY A 946 -10.35 -26.17 38.33
N PRO A 947 -9.80 -24.95 38.50
CA PRO A 947 -10.56 -23.83 39.05
C PRO A 947 -11.61 -23.25 38.08
N THR A 948 -11.52 -23.57 36.79
CA THR A 948 -12.38 -23.06 35.70
C THR A 948 -13.19 -24.17 35.04
N ASN A 949 -14.32 -23.76 34.44
CA ASN A 949 -15.32 -24.64 33.87
C ASN A 949 -14.91 -25.09 32.45
N ALA A 950 -14.58 -26.39 32.34
CA ALA A 950 -14.26 -27.02 31.06
C ALA A 950 -15.47 -27.13 30.11
N ARG A 951 -16.71 -27.05 30.61
CA ARG A 951 -17.89 -27.10 29.74
C ARG A 951 -17.99 -25.87 28.83
N THR A 952 -17.55 -24.70 29.32
CA THR A 952 -17.69 -23.44 28.58
C THR A 952 -16.43 -23.04 27.81
N ARG A 953 -15.27 -23.63 28.12
CA ARG A 953 -13.96 -23.22 27.58
C ARG A 953 -13.02 -24.39 27.24
N GLY A 954 -13.50 -25.63 27.37
CA GLY A 954 -12.72 -26.83 27.08
C GLY A 954 -12.56 -27.06 25.58
N PRO A 955 -11.59 -27.88 25.17
CA PRO A 955 -11.46 -28.22 23.77
C PRO A 955 -12.68 -28.99 23.25
N LEU A 956 -13.14 -28.64 22.05
CA LEU A 956 -14.26 -29.30 21.36
C LEU A 956 -13.83 -30.21 20.21
N GLY A 957 -12.53 -30.26 19.88
CA GLY A 957 -12.00 -31.11 18.81
C GLY A 957 -12.13 -32.59 19.16
N GLU A 958 -12.41 -33.43 18.16
CA GLU A 958 -12.65 -34.87 18.36
C GLU A 958 -11.43 -35.62 18.91
N ALA A 959 -10.23 -35.17 18.55
CA ALA A 959 -8.97 -35.71 19.05
C ALA A 959 -8.55 -35.13 20.41
N SER A 960 -9.34 -34.22 20.99
CA SER A 960 -9.01 -33.49 22.21
C SER A 960 -9.85 -33.95 23.39
N ALA A 961 -9.27 -33.93 24.59
CA ALA A 961 -9.97 -34.27 25.83
C ALA A 961 -9.64 -33.28 26.95
N ALA A 962 -10.63 -32.98 27.79
CA ALA A 962 -10.44 -32.21 29.02
C ALA A 962 -10.33 -33.16 30.22
N LEU A 963 -9.19 -33.13 30.91
CA LEU A 963 -9.04 -33.75 32.23
C LEU A 963 -9.41 -32.73 33.30
N VAL A 964 -10.53 -32.95 33.96
CA VAL A 964 -11.07 -32.06 34.99
C VAL A 964 -10.83 -32.69 36.36
N ILE A 965 -10.40 -31.88 37.33
CA ILE A 965 -10.31 -32.37 38.70
C ILE A 965 -11.70 -32.64 39.29
N ASP A 966 -11.90 -33.85 39.82
CA ASP A 966 -13.15 -34.26 40.44
C ASP A 966 -13.20 -33.79 41.91
N LYS A 967 -13.73 -32.59 42.12
CA LYS A 967 -13.92 -32.02 43.46
C LYS A 967 -15.24 -31.25 43.57
N PRO A 968 -15.96 -31.34 44.71
CA PRO A 968 -17.18 -30.55 44.94
C PRO A 968 -16.97 -29.03 44.89
N CYS A 969 -15.74 -28.55 45.11
CA CYS A 969 -15.42 -27.13 45.02
C CYS A 969 -14.97 -26.67 43.63
N ALA A 970 -14.77 -27.60 42.69
CA ALA A 970 -14.29 -27.33 41.34
C ALA A 970 -15.45 -27.48 40.34
N PRO A 971 -15.61 -26.55 39.39
CA PRO A 971 -14.81 -25.33 39.19
C PRO A 971 -15.16 -24.20 40.17
N CYS A 972 -14.14 -23.69 40.89
CA CYS A 972 -14.30 -22.65 41.91
C CYS A 972 -14.93 -21.36 41.37
N GLU A 973 -14.75 -21.05 40.08
CA GLU A 973 -15.30 -19.84 39.46
C GLU A 973 -16.83 -19.79 39.43
N LEU A 974 -17.52 -20.94 39.58
CA LEU A 974 -18.99 -21.02 39.55
C LEU A 974 -19.65 -20.73 40.91
N HIS A 975 -18.89 -20.80 42.01
CA HIS A 975 -19.41 -20.61 43.35
C HIS A 975 -19.07 -19.19 43.83
N THR A 976 -20.06 -18.33 44.03
CA THR A 976 -19.84 -16.90 44.35
C THR A 976 -18.86 -16.65 45.51
N SER A 977 -18.96 -17.43 46.60
CA SER A 977 -18.03 -17.34 47.74
C SER A 977 -16.63 -17.85 47.37
N LEU A 978 -16.51 -19.04 46.77
CA LEU A 978 -15.21 -19.62 46.40
C LEU A 978 -14.50 -18.85 45.28
N ARG A 979 -15.26 -18.18 44.40
CA ARG A 979 -14.72 -17.31 43.36
C ARG A 979 -13.92 -16.18 44.00
N THR A 980 -14.46 -15.53 45.03
CA THR A 980 -13.77 -14.45 45.74
C THR A 980 -12.70 -14.98 46.68
N GLU A 981 -13.05 -15.93 47.55
CA GLU A 981 -12.21 -16.41 48.65
C GLU A 981 -11.04 -17.30 48.19
N ARG A 982 -11.17 -18.00 47.05
CA ARG A 982 -10.14 -18.92 46.56
C ARG A 982 -9.59 -18.53 45.20
N PHE A 983 -10.46 -18.39 44.20
CA PHE A 983 -10.01 -18.18 42.82
C PHE A 983 -9.35 -16.81 42.64
N LEU A 984 -10.10 -15.72 42.84
CA LEU A 984 -9.59 -14.34 42.77
C LEU A 984 -8.51 -14.04 43.83
N ALA A 985 -8.52 -14.75 44.96
CA ALA A 985 -7.49 -14.65 45.99
C ALA A 985 -6.19 -15.43 45.66
N GLY A 986 -6.15 -16.21 44.57
CA GLY A 986 -4.96 -16.98 44.19
C GLY A 986 -4.69 -18.23 45.05
N GLN A 987 -5.69 -18.71 45.81
CA GLN A 987 -5.53 -19.76 46.82
C GLN A 987 -5.98 -21.16 46.36
N CYS A 988 -6.36 -21.34 45.10
CA CYS A 988 -6.68 -22.66 44.57
C CYS A 988 -5.43 -23.56 44.55
N ARG A 989 -5.52 -24.74 45.16
CA ARG A 989 -4.44 -25.76 45.17
C ARG A 989 -4.83 -27.06 44.46
N CYS A 990 -6.04 -27.15 43.91
CA CYS A 990 -6.57 -28.39 43.35
C CYS A 990 -5.68 -28.94 42.21
N MET A 991 -5.10 -28.09 41.36
CA MET A 991 -4.23 -28.54 40.26
C MET A 991 -3.08 -29.46 40.74
N SER A 992 -2.48 -29.22 41.91
CA SER A 992 -1.39 -30.08 42.40
C SER A 992 -1.82 -31.50 42.76
N GLU A 993 -3.13 -31.74 42.91
CA GLU A 993 -3.67 -33.05 43.29
C GLU A 993 -4.01 -33.93 42.08
N MET A 994 -3.99 -33.38 40.87
CA MET A 994 -4.06 -34.18 39.64
C MET A 994 -2.73 -34.91 39.44
N SER A 995 -2.73 -36.24 39.54
CA SER A 995 -1.51 -37.05 39.51
C SER A 995 -0.87 -37.12 38.11
N VAL A 996 0.46 -37.32 38.07
CA VAL A 996 1.19 -37.51 36.81
C VAL A 996 0.73 -38.78 36.10
N GLU A 997 0.42 -39.82 36.86
CA GLU A 997 -0.05 -41.12 36.36
C GLU A 997 -1.38 -40.97 35.61
N THR A 998 -2.30 -40.15 36.14
CA THR A 998 -3.58 -39.86 35.47
C THR A 998 -3.36 -39.20 34.11
N VAL A 999 -2.52 -38.16 34.06
CA VAL A 999 -2.25 -37.43 32.80
C VAL A 999 -1.48 -38.31 31.81
N LEU A 1000 -0.49 -39.07 32.28
CA LEU A 1000 0.28 -40.00 31.46
C LEU A 1000 -0.59 -41.11 30.87
N HIS A 1001 -1.49 -41.69 31.67
CA HIS A 1001 -2.42 -42.71 31.21
C HIS A 1001 -3.37 -42.16 30.14
N ALA A 1002 -3.90 -40.95 30.32
CA ALA A 1002 -4.74 -40.31 29.32
C ALA A 1002 -3.96 -40.06 28.01
N LEU A 1003 -2.74 -39.54 28.11
CA LEU A 1003 -1.87 -39.25 26.97
C LEU A 1003 -1.49 -40.51 26.18
N LEU A 1004 -1.15 -41.61 26.86
CA LEU A 1004 -0.76 -42.86 26.20
C LEU A 1004 -1.91 -43.61 25.55
N ASN A 1005 -3.14 -43.46 26.06
CA ASN A 1005 -4.34 -44.09 25.52
C ASN A 1005 -5.10 -43.21 24.51
N GLN A 1006 -4.70 -41.95 24.35
CA GLN A 1006 -5.21 -41.10 23.28
C GLN A 1006 -4.65 -41.65 21.96
N SER A 1007 -5.51 -42.30 21.18
CA SER A 1007 -5.18 -42.76 19.83
C SER A 1007 -4.72 -41.56 19.01
N ALA A 1008 -3.53 -41.63 18.41
CA ALA A 1008 -3.23 -40.78 17.26
C ALA A 1008 -4.18 -41.25 16.15
N GLY A 1009 -5.23 -40.47 15.89
CA GLY A 1009 -6.26 -40.76 14.89
C GLY A 1009 -5.67 -40.95 13.50
#